data_AF-A0A1L4D402-F1
#
_entry.id   AF-A0A1L4D402-F1
#
_cell.length_a   1.000
_cell.length_b   1.000
_cell.length_c   1.000
_cell.angle_alpha   90.00
_cell.angle_beta   90.00
_cell.angle_gamma   90.00
#
_symmetry.space_group_name_H-M   'P 1'
#
loop_
_entity.id
_entity.type
_entity.pdbx_description
1 polymer ?
#
loop_
_entity_poly.entity_id
_entity_poly.type
_entity_poly.pdbx_seq_one_letter_code
_entity_poly.pdbx_strand_id
1 'polypeptide(L)'
;MGTNHGYVALISASIFVVSFLSSCGKNEKSSLMKESVYLNKEVFSESVSTKSDINSKKFCTDLSDTKRNPLGKYQWHLKNTGQNAFATDAGVAGEDINADSVLKKDCLSGNGVYVGVVDSGLQIIHPSLRPNIEKNDRAQSLNFRDNLMRANDPSPIPEDDEDHGTMVGGIIAMRSNLGFGGSGIAPRAKLAGYNIIQDEAGVQQFQNFVDSLGGSDASKGNDVFNMSYGDNNISQIPADDPITLGSTTAYRYGARQLRDGKGALYVKAAGNGFNKLGNDPATKKACEMAIKLGVTCQNSNMNTDNTLAEVITVGALSAKGKKTSYSTTGSSLWISAPGGEFGFDKEWVNSQYQRFGKTFDWTSLRPTLGEPAIVTTDVTGSRYGMSKLTDYDNEAGLQDVFNIRNSFNAGTATDEDGNDLNADFNYTNTMNGTSSATPVTTGSVAIILEANPDLTWRDVKYILAKTATKVDPDFTGVKVKVANNEDYQAEDGWITNAAGYHFSNWYGFGRINLAEAVKLAKNYDVELGDYSEAPWYPQNGYATKFTVAPGANGYKYSLKSIPKTLNMAIESVRAEVSIDSDFIGDVGIELTSPSGTKSIIWNIGNAFSKNGNLVRMPIQSNAFYGEDSAGVWTFKIINSGLNAKNVTVKGLRLQFSGSKNPL
;
A
#
# COMPACT_ATOMS: atom_id res chain seq x y z
N MET A 1 34.81 -21.16 -49.48
CA MET A 1 33.97 -21.74 -50.55
C MET A 1 32.85 -22.51 -49.87
N GLY A 2 31.60 -22.15 -50.15
CA GLY A 2 30.44 -22.59 -49.35
C GLY A 2 29.88 -23.96 -49.74
N THR A 3 29.01 -24.51 -48.88
CA THR A 3 27.58 -24.76 -49.17
C THR A 3 26.89 -25.39 -47.94
N ASN A 4 25.64 -24.94 -47.72
CA ASN A 4 24.47 -25.50 -47.03
C ASN A 4 24.57 -26.69 -46.06
N HIS A 5 23.70 -26.67 -45.04
CA HIS A 5 22.66 -27.66 -44.62
C HIS A 5 22.13 -27.13 -43.26
N GLY A 6 20.88 -26.70 -43.10
CA GLY A 6 19.68 -27.54 -42.99
C GLY A 6 19.12 -27.41 -41.56
N TYR A 7 17.94 -26.80 -41.41
CA TYR A 7 17.21 -26.68 -40.14
C TYR A 7 16.77 -28.05 -39.61
N VAL A 8 16.94 -28.29 -38.30
CA VAL A 8 16.06 -29.15 -37.50
C VAL A 8 15.82 -28.47 -36.15
N ALA A 9 14.59 -28.02 -35.93
CA ALA A 9 14.11 -27.56 -34.63
C ALA A 9 13.70 -28.77 -33.80
N LEU A 10 14.38 -29.02 -32.68
CA LEU A 10 13.94 -29.94 -31.65
C LEU A 10 13.17 -29.14 -30.59
N ILE A 11 11.85 -29.32 -30.59
CA ILE A 11 10.95 -28.87 -29.53
C ILE A 11 11.16 -29.82 -28.35
N SER A 12 11.81 -29.37 -27.28
CA SER A 12 11.75 -30.04 -25.97
C SER A 12 10.73 -29.33 -25.09
N ALA A 13 9.56 -29.94 -24.96
CA ALA A 13 8.59 -29.59 -23.92
C ALA A 13 9.19 -30.02 -22.57
N SER A 14 9.67 -29.07 -21.78
CA SER A 14 10.03 -29.32 -20.39
C SER A 14 8.81 -29.04 -19.53
N ILE A 15 8.09 -30.12 -19.20
CA ILE A 15 7.07 -30.15 -18.16
C ILE A 15 7.81 -29.99 -16.83
N PHE A 16 7.74 -28.82 -16.20
CA PHE A 16 8.17 -28.65 -14.81
C PHE A 16 7.10 -29.24 -13.89
N VAL A 17 7.32 -30.48 -13.46
CA VAL A 17 6.61 -31.05 -12.30
C VAL A 17 7.35 -30.57 -11.05
N VAL A 18 6.76 -29.66 -10.30
CA VAL A 18 7.24 -29.28 -8.96
C VAL A 18 6.77 -30.37 -7.99
N SER A 19 7.68 -31.26 -7.59
CA SER A 19 7.43 -32.25 -6.54
C SER A 19 7.74 -31.64 -5.18
N PHE A 20 6.71 -31.43 -4.35
CA PHE A 20 6.88 -31.17 -2.92
C PHE A 20 7.36 -32.45 -2.24
N LEU A 21 8.63 -32.48 -1.83
CA LEU A 21 9.13 -33.49 -0.88
C LEU A 21 9.36 -32.81 0.48
N SER A 22 8.50 -33.19 1.42
CA SER A 22 8.63 -32.95 2.85
C SER A 22 9.90 -33.59 3.39
N SER A 23 10.82 -32.78 3.94
CA SER A 23 11.96 -33.29 4.70
C SER A 23 11.68 -33.19 6.20
N CYS A 24 11.39 -34.33 6.83
CA CYS A 24 11.47 -34.52 8.26
C CYS A 24 12.89 -34.96 8.64
N GLY A 25 13.53 -34.26 9.58
CA GLY A 25 14.80 -34.66 10.19
C GLY A 25 14.82 -34.35 11.69
N LYS A 26 14.97 -35.40 12.51
CA LYS A 26 14.86 -35.41 13.98
C LYS A 26 16.13 -34.94 14.71
N ASN A 27 15.90 -34.27 15.84
CA ASN A 27 16.59 -34.27 17.14
C ASN A 27 18.04 -34.78 17.26
N GLU A 28 18.89 -33.94 17.87
CA GLU A 28 19.80 -34.38 18.94
C GLU A 28 19.73 -33.44 20.16
N LYS A 29 19.72 -34.05 21.34
CA LYS A 29 19.77 -33.42 22.66
C LYS A 29 21.21 -33.04 23.01
N SER A 30 21.40 -31.87 23.60
CA SER A 30 22.52 -31.60 24.50
C SER A 30 22.07 -30.67 25.62
N SER A 31 22.56 -30.95 26.82
CA SER A 31 22.05 -30.51 28.11
C SER A 31 22.99 -29.53 28.82
N LEU A 32 22.40 -28.66 29.65
CA LEU A 32 22.99 -27.87 30.77
C LEU A 32 23.77 -26.62 30.32
N MET A 33 23.61 -25.42 30.90
CA MET A 33 23.32 -25.08 32.30
C MET A 33 22.28 -23.96 32.46
N LYS A 34 21.60 -24.01 33.61
CA LYS A 34 20.73 -22.97 34.17
C LYS A 34 21.58 -21.89 34.85
N GLU A 35 21.23 -20.63 34.66
CA GLU A 35 21.27 -19.65 35.75
C GLU A 35 20.17 -18.60 35.54
N SER A 36 19.43 -18.32 36.62
CA SER A 36 18.13 -17.66 36.60
C SER A 36 18.03 -16.68 37.76
N VAL A 37 17.96 -15.37 37.51
CA VAL A 37 17.41 -14.31 38.39
C VAL A 37 17.32 -13.04 37.50
N TYR A 38 16.27 -12.23 37.35
CA TYR A 38 15.14 -11.81 38.18
C TYR A 38 13.91 -11.55 37.27
N LEU A 39 12.74 -12.09 37.64
CA LEU A 39 11.44 -11.67 37.11
C LEU A 39 10.56 -11.36 38.32
N ASN A 40 10.34 -10.08 38.60
CA ASN A 40 9.36 -9.66 39.58
C ASN A 40 7.95 -9.92 39.03
N LYS A 41 7.22 -10.77 39.74
CA LYS A 41 5.77 -10.94 39.62
C LYS A 41 5.09 -9.67 40.11
N GLU A 42 4.37 -9.00 39.22
CA GLU A 42 3.18 -8.27 39.62
C GLU A 42 1.93 -9.06 39.23
N VAL A 43 1.01 -9.07 40.19
CA VAL A 43 -0.15 -9.93 40.31
C VAL A 43 -1.31 -9.29 39.54
N PHE A 44 -1.73 -9.87 38.42
CA PHE A 44 -3.06 -9.61 37.87
C PHE A 44 -4.03 -10.66 38.42
N SER A 45 -4.98 -10.21 39.23
CA SER A 45 -6.07 -11.04 39.74
C SER A 45 -7.05 -11.39 38.62
N GLU A 46 -7.11 -12.66 38.22
CA GLU A 46 -8.23 -13.20 37.47
C GLU A 46 -9.46 -13.27 38.39
N SER A 47 -10.47 -12.45 38.12
CA SER A 47 -11.79 -12.66 38.70
C SER A 47 -12.54 -13.73 37.92
N VAL A 48 -13.08 -14.68 38.67
CA VAL A 48 -13.78 -15.90 38.27
C VAL A 48 -15.04 -15.58 37.47
N SER A 49 -15.17 -16.08 36.23
CA SER A 49 -16.44 -16.09 35.49
C SER A 49 -17.11 -17.46 35.58
N THR A 50 -18.39 -17.45 35.90
CA THR A 50 -19.28 -18.62 35.93
C THR A 50 -19.66 -19.05 34.51
N LYS A 51 -20.05 -20.32 34.34
CA LYS A 51 -20.33 -21.03 33.07
C LYS A 51 -21.45 -20.44 32.15
N SER A 52 -21.83 -19.17 32.27
CA SER A 52 -22.74 -18.47 31.35
C SER A 52 -22.04 -17.64 30.26
N ASP A 53 -20.73 -17.40 30.35
CA ASP A 53 -20.05 -16.35 29.55
C ASP A 53 -19.29 -16.84 28.31
N ILE A 54 -19.66 -17.99 27.74
CA ILE A 54 -18.99 -18.57 26.56
C ILE A 54 -19.48 -17.97 25.24
N ASN A 55 -20.51 -17.11 25.23
CA ASN A 55 -21.01 -16.45 24.01
C ASN A 55 -20.80 -14.93 24.00
N SER A 56 -19.83 -14.51 23.17
CA SER A 56 -19.40 -13.14 22.81
C SER A 56 -18.54 -12.39 23.83
N LYS A 57 -17.21 -12.59 23.77
CA LYS A 57 -16.27 -11.56 24.24
C LYS A 57 -16.38 -10.38 23.28
N LYS A 58 -17.20 -9.39 23.60
CA LYS A 58 -17.24 -8.12 22.85
C LYS A 58 -16.01 -7.30 23.21
N PHE A 59 -15.25 -6.89 22.20
CA PHE A 59 -14.01 -6.12 22.36
C PHE A 59 -14.20 -4.66 21.94
N CYS A 60 -15.16 -3.98 22.57
CA CYS A 60 -15.47 -2.60 22.24
C CYS A 60 -14.28 -1.69 22.58
N THR A 61 -13.97 -0.75 21.69
CA THR A 61 -12.90 0.24 21.89
C THR A 61 -13.49 1.64 21.83
N ASP A 62 -13.31 2.42 22.90
CA ASP A 62 -13.70 3.83 22.96
C ASP A 62 -12.44 4.70 22.90
N LEU A 63 -12.24 5.38 21.76
CA LEU A 63 -11.07 6.22 21.53
C LEU A 63 -11.06 7.48 22.41
N SER A 64 -12.21 7.85 22.98
CA SER A 64 -12.31 8.97 23.91
C SER A 64 -12.03 8.61 25.38
N ASP A 65 -11.93 7.32 25.70
CA ASP A 65 -11.53 6.85 27.04
C ASP A 65 -10.00 6.90 27.16
N THR A 66 -9.48 8.07 27.53
CA THR A 66 -8.03 8.32 27.69
C THR A 66 -7.40 7.50 28.81
N LYS A 67 -8.19 6.97 29.76
CA LYS A 67 -7.67 6.06 30.79
C LYS A 67 -7.37 4.68 30.24
N ARG A 68 -8.06 4.26 29.18
CA ARG A 68 -7.87 2.96 28.52
C ARG A 68 -7.02 3.04 27.27
N ASN A 69 -7.10 4.17 26.56
CA ASN A 69 -6.42 4.44 25.30
C ASN A 69 -5.87 5.90 25.31
N PRO A 70 -4.81 6.21 26.09
CA PRO A 70 -4.27 7.58 26.20
C PRO A 70 -4.01 8.28 24.86
N LEU A 71 -3.56 7.54 23.84
CA LEU A 71 -3.25 8.08 22.52
C LEU A 71 -4.47 8.14 21.57
N GLY A 72 -5.61 7.55 21.95
CA GLY A 72 -6.78 7.39 21.07
C GLY A 72 -7.32 8.71 20.52
N LYS A 73 -7.30 9.79 21.31
CA LYS A 73 -7.74 11.13 20.88
C LYS A 73 -6.84 11.76 19.81
N TYR A 74 -5.59 11.31 19.67
CA TYR A 74 -4.64 11.81 18.68
C TYR A 74 -4.63 10.99 17.38
N GLN A 75 -5.30 9.84 17.34
CA GLN A 75 -5.38 8.97 16.16
C GLN A 75 -6.46 9.43 15.18
N TRP A 76 -6.21 10.56 14.52
CA TRP A 76 -7.14 11.18 13.58
C TRP A 76 -7.59 10.24 12.46
N HIS A 77 -6.75 9.30 12.03
CA HIS A 77 -7.09 8.31 10.99
C HIS A 77 -8.26 7.39 11.39
N LEU A 78 -8.49 7.18 12.69
CA LEU A 78 -9.65 6.46 13.22
C LEU A 78 -10.87 7.38 13.43
N LYS A 79 -10.61 8.58 13.96
CA LYS A 79 -11.60 9.63 14.23
C LYS A 79 -10.94 11.01 14.19
N ASN A 80 -11.22 11.76 13.14
CA ASN A 80 -10.71 13.10 12.94
C ASN A 80 -11.73 14.10 13.48
N THR A 81 -11.35 14.78 14.56
CA THR A 81 -12.10 15.86 15.20
C THR A 81 -11.50 17.22 14.90
N GLY A 82 -10.57 17.32 13.94
CA GLY A 82 -9.79 18.53 13.67
C GLY A 82 -8.60 18.70 14.63
N GLN A 83 -8.10 17.61 15.20
CA GLN A 83 -6.90 17.63 16.06
C GLN A 83 -5.61 17.73 15.22
N ASN A 84 -4.52 18.15 15.87
CA ASN A 84 -3.20 18.30 15.24
C ASN A 84 -2.30 17.05 15.36
N ALA A 85 -2.62 16.10 16.24
CA ALA A 85 -1.84 14.88 16.47
C ALA A 85 -0.33 15.15 16.66
N PHE A 86 -0.01 16.11 17.55
CA PHE A 86 1.35 16.57 17.86
C PHE A 86 2.08 17.27 16.70
N ALA A 87 1.37 17.64 15.63
CA ALA A 87 1.87 18.49 14.56
C ALA A 87 1.47 19.96 14.76
N THR A 88 1.98 20.86 13.94
CA THR A 88 1.61 22.29 13.97
C THR A 88 0.21 22.54 13.44
N ASP A 89 -0.14 21.92 12.31
CA ASP A 89 -1.38 22.18 11.60
C ASP A 89 -2.46 21.16 12.00
N ALA A 90 -3.71 21.60 12.05
CA ALA A 90 -4.86 20.74 12.33
C ALA A 90 -5.37 20.00 11.08
N GLY A 91 -5.97 18.83 11.31
CA GLY A 91 -6.81 18.15 10.32
C GLY A 91 -8.17 18.84 10.11
N VAL A 92 -8.98 18.29 9.22
CA VAL A 92 -10.38 18.67 9.00
C VAL A 92 -11.27 17.55 9.55
N ALA A 93 -12.21 17.90 10.44
CA ALA A 93 -13.06 16.92 11.08
C ALA A 93 -13.86 16.08 10.07
N GLY A 94 -13.98 14.77 10.33
CA GLY A 94 -14.63 13.81 9.44
C GLY A 94 -13.76 13.31 8.28
N GLU A 95 -12.56 13.84 8.09
CA GLU A 95 -11.57 13.31 7.14
C GLU A 95 -10.81 12.12 7.74
N ASP A 96 -11.54 11.03 7.97
CA ASP A 96 -11.10 9.75 8.55
C ASP A 96 -11.84 8.55 7.92
N ILE A 97 -11.49 7.31 8.31
CA ILE A 97 -12.14 6.10 7.76
C ILE A 97 -13.51 5.77 8.37
N ASN A 98 -14.04 6.62 9.25
CA ASN A 98 -15.30 6.39 9.97
C ASN A 98 -15.28 5.10 10.84
N ALA A 99 -14.21 4.87 11.60
CA ALA A 99 -14.04 3.66 12.42
C ALA A 99 -14.69 3.74 13.81
N ASP A 100 -14.91 4.94 14.35
CA ASP A 100 -15.32 5.15 15.75
C ASP A 100 -16.58 4.34 16.13
N SER A 101 -17.64 4.42 15.32
CA SER A 101 -18.88 3.70 15.59
C SER A 101 -18.73 2.18 15.49
N VAL A 102 -17.87 1.70 14.58
CA VAL A 102 -17.60 0.28 14.37
C VAL A 102 -16.86 -0.32 15.56
N LEU A 103 -15.83 0.39 16.04
CA LEU A 103 -15.04 -0.01 17.21
C LEU A 103 -15.84 0.08 18.52
N LYS A 104 -16.62 1.16 18.68
CA LYS A 104 -17.29 1.50 19.94
C LYS A 104 -18.65 0.84 20.12
N LYS A 105 -19.49 0.85 19.07
CA LYS A 105 -20.90 0.40 19.14
C LYS A 105 -21.08 -1.01 18.61
N ASP A 106 -20.50 -1.31 17.45
CA ASP A 106 -20.57 -2.64 16.86
C ASP A 106 -19.61 -3.62 17.55
N CYS A 107 -18.60 -3.09 18.25
CA CYS A 107 -17.57 -3.84 18.96
C CYS A 107 -16.80 -4.83 18.06
N LEU A 108 -16.69 -4.49 16.77
CA LEU A 108 -15.79 -5.16 15.85
C LEU A 108 -14.36 -4.67 16.12
N SER A 109 -13.42 -5.59 16.00
CA SER A 109 -12.04 -5.45 16.45
C SER A 109 -11.03 -6.24 15.62
N GLY A 110 -11.47 -6.94 14.59
CA GLY A 110 -10.67 -7.83 13.74
C GLY A 110 -10.45 -9.20 14.38
N ASN A 111 -11.23 -9.54 15.41
CA ASN A 111 -11.06 -10.79 16.14
C ASN A 111 -11.28 -11.99 15.21
N GLY A 112 -10.34 -12.92 15.22
CA GLY A 112 -10.38 -14.13 14.37
C GLY A 112 -9.73 -13.96 12.99
N VAL A 113 -9.28 -12.75 12.64
CA VAL A 113 -8.58 -12.47 11.38
C VAL A 113 -7.07 -12.45 11.60
N TYR A 114 -6.33 -13.07 10.68
CA TYR A 114 -4.87 -13.21 10.70
C TYR A 114 -4.26 -12.33 9.61
N VAL A 115 -3.28 -11.52 9.98
CA VAL A 115 -2.66 -10.54 9.10
C VAL A 115 -1.16 -10.75 9.04
N GLY A 116 -0.65 -10.91 7.82
CA GLY A 116 0.77 -10.93 7.53
C GLY A 116 1.31 -9.52 7.28
N VAL A 117 2.27 -9.08 8.08
CA VAL A 117 3.00 -7.82 7.88
C VAL A 117 4.31 -8.14 7.14
N VAL A 118 4.31 -7.91 5.82
CA VAL A 118 5.46 -8.16 4.95
C VAL A 118 6.21 -6.84 4.76
N ASP A 119 7.31 -6.66 5.48
CA ASP A 119 7.94 -5.35 5.69
C ASP A 119 9.43 -5.48 6.09
N SER A 120 10.02 -4.46 6.74
CA SER A 120 11.41 -4.44 7.22
C SER A 120 11.64 -5.22 8.51
N GLY A 121 10.60 -5.40 9.32
CA GLY A 121 10.68 -6.00 10.66
C GLY A 121 9.42 -5.76 11.47
N LEU A 122 9.12 -6.63 12.42
CA LEU A 122 7.99 -6.47 13.34
C LEU A 122 8.45 -6.82 14.75
N GLN A 123 8.51 -5.84 15.65
CA GLN A 123 8.92 -6.09 17.03
C GLN A 123 7.84 -6.87 17.79
N ILE A 124 7.96 -8.20 17.80
CA ILE A 124 6.92 -9.10 18.31
C ILE A 124 6.74 -9.06 19.84
N ILE A 125 7.69 -8.46 20.55
CA ILE A 125 7.62 -8.27 22.01
C ILE A 125 7.13 -6.89 22.43
N HIS A 126 6.87 -5.97 21.50
CA HIS A 126 6.34 -4.64 21.79
C HIS A 126 5.07 -4.76 22.68
N PRO A 127 4.95 -4.01 23.80
CA PRO A 127 3.88 -4.20 24.79
C PRO A 127 2.47 -4.11 24.19
N SER A 128 2.27 -3.23 23.21
CA SER A 128 1.00 -3.04 22.50
C SER A 128 0.77 -4.00 21.34
N LEU A 129 1.75 -4.80 20.92
CA LEU A 129 1.61 -5.76 19.82
C LEU A 129 1.67 -7.21 20.29
N ARG A 130 2.48 -7.52 21.30
CA ARG A 130 2.66 -8.85 21.88
C ARG A 130 1.36 -9.62 22.15
N PRO A 131 0.27 -8.99 22.65
CA PRO A 131 -1.01 -9.70 22.82
C PRO A 131 -1.66 -10.17 21.51
N ASN A 132 -1.29 -9.58 20.39
CA ASN A 132 -1.78 -9.85 19.04
C ASN A 132 -0.82 -10.67 18.19
N ILE A 133 0.43 -10.86 18.62
CA ILE A 133 1.34 -11.78 17.93
C ILE A 133 0.82 -13.21 18.07
N GLU A 134 0.69 -13.89 16.94
CA GLU A 134 0.26 -15.27 16.90
C GLU A 134 1.37 -16.22 17.37
N LYS A 135 0.97 -17.31 18.05
CA LYS A 135 1.89 -18.34 18.56
C LYS A 135 1.45 -19.77 18.20
N ASN A 136 0.43 -19.92 17.37
CA ASN A 136 -0.08 -21.21 16.90
C ASN A 136 0.50 -21.60 15.53
N ASP A 137 0.05 -22.74 15.00
CA ASP A 137 0.51 -23.29 13.72
C ASP A 137 -0.28 -22.74 12.51
N ARG A 138 -1.22 -21.80 12.69
CA ARG A 138 -1.98 -21.21 11.58
C ARG A 138 -1.14 -20.20 10.82
N ALA A 139 -0.45 -19.31 11.52
CA ALA A 139 0.48 -18.37 10.93
C ALA A 139 1.64 -18.09 11.89
N GLN A 140 2.86 -18.03 11.36
CA GLN A 140 4.08 -17.84 12.13
C GLN A 140 4.95 -16.80 11.45
N SER A 141 5.50 -15.89 12.25
CA SER A 141 6.48 -14.93 11.77
C SER A 141 7.73 -15.64 11.23
N LEU A 142 8.38 -15.06 10.23
CA LEU A 142 9.66 -15.52 9.71
C LEU A 142 10.68 -14.38 9.72
N ASN A 143 11.86 -14.70 10.24
CA ASN A 143 13.05 -13.88 10.13
C ASN A 143 13.91 -14.41 8.97
N PHE A 144 14.07 -13.60 7.92
CA PHE A 144 14.91 -13.91 6.76
C PHE A 144 16.33 -13.33 6.86
N ARG A 145 16.60 -12.52 7.89
CA ARG A 145 17.86 -11.80 8.07
C ARG A 145 18.85 -12.57 8.92
N ASP A 146 20.13 -12.32 8.70
CA ASP A 146 21.22 -12.71 9.59
C ASP A 146 21.49 -11.64 10.65
N ASN A 147 20.48 -11.35 11.49
CA ASN A 147 20.54 -10.31 12.52
C ASN A 147 20.56 -10.90 13.95
N LEU A 148 21.07 -12.13 14.11
CA LEU A 148 21.19 -12.86 15.39
C LEU A 148 19.86 -13.15 16.13
N MET A 149 18.71 -12.73 15.58
CA MET A 149 17.40 -13.09 16.08
C MET A 149 17.02 -14.50 15.66
N ARG A 150 16.03 -15.10 16.33
CA ARG A 150 15.55 -16.45 15.97
C ARG A 150 14.88 -16.43 14.59
N ALA A 151 14.84 -17.58 13.92
CA ALA A 151 14.19 -17.75 12.62
C ALA A 151 12.69 -17.37 12.60
N ASN A 152 12.03 -17.31 13.76
CA ASN A 152 10.63 -16.90 13.90
C ASN A 152 10.45 -15.55 14.63
N ASP A 153 11.54 -14.78 14.76
CA ASP A 153 11.56 -13.49 15.43
C ASP A 153 12.04 -12.41 14.46
N PRO A 154 11.14 -11.77 13.72
CA PRO A 154 11.46 -10.73 12.74
C PRO A 154 11.65 -9.36 13.40
N SER A 155 11.92 -9.31 14.71
CA SER A 155 12.09 -8.03 15.39
C SER A 155 13.31 -7.30 14.83
N PRO A 156 13.19 -5.98 14.57
CA PRO A 156 14.35 -5.18 14.22
C PRO A 156 15.31 -5.09 15.42
N ILE A 157 16.60 -4.93 15.12
CA ILE A 157 17.67 -4.63 16.09
C ILE A 157 18.29 -3.25 15.79
N PRO A 158 19.04 -2.63 16.73
CA PRO A 158 19.63 -1.30 16.50
C PRO A 158 20.57 -1.20 15.28
N GLU A 159 21.18 -2.32 14.89
CA GLU A 159 22.05 -2.43 13.73
C GLU A 159 21.28 -2.52 12.40
N ASP A 160 19.97 -2.75 12.47
CA ASP A 160 19.09 -2.72 11.30
C ASP A 160 18.81 -1.27 10.89
N ASP A 161 18.62 -1.07 9.59
CA ASP A 161 18.45 0.25 8.98
C ASP A 161 17.03 0.81 9.05
N GLU A 162 16.01 -0.01 9.35
CA GLU A 162 14.61 0.40 9.31
C GLU A 162 13.67 -0.41 10.23
N ASP A 163 12.89 0.30 11.03
CA ASP A 163 11.91 -0.18 12.02
C ASP A 163 10.44 -0.12 11.53
N HIS A 164 10.26 0.26 10.27
CA HIS A 164 9.01 0.59 9.61
C HIS A 164 7.86 -0.41 9.83
N GLY A 165 8.13 -1.71 9.75
CA GLY A 165 7.07 -2.71 9.91
C GLY A 165 6.46 -2.78 11.32
N THR A 166 7.15 -2.29 12.36
CA THR A 166 6.59 -2.17 13.71
C THR A 166 5.54 -1.05 13.75
N MET A 167 5.82 0.09 13.09
CA MET A 167 4.84 1.18 12.93
C MET A 167 3.62 0.73 12.12
N VAL A 168 3.84 -0.03 11.04
CA VAL A 168 2.78 -0.65 10.22
C VAL A 168 1.91 -1.60 11.06
N GLY A 169 2.52 -2.48 11.84
CA GLY A 169 1.82 -3.41 12.73
C GLY A 169 0.93 -2.69 13.76
N GLY A 170 1.39 -1.55 14.28
CA GLY A 170 0.61 -0.70 15.19
C GLY A 170 -0.66 -0.12 14.58
N ILE A 171 -0.58 0.38 13.34
CA ILE A 171 -1.73 0.92 12.63
C ILE A 171 -2.80 -0.16 12.43
N ILE A 172 -2.37 -1.39 12.09
CA ILE A 172 -3.28 -2.53 11.89
C ILE A 172 -3.88 -2.95 13.23
N ALA A 173 -3.06 -3.34 14.20
CA ALA A 173 -3.51 -4.09 15.36
C ALA A 173 -2.79 -3.72 16.66
N MET A 174 -2.46 -2.45 16.89
CA MET A 174 -2.12 -1.99 18.24
C MET A 174 -3.27 -2.35 19.21
N ARG A 175 -2.91 -3.01 20.29
CA ARG A 175 -3.87 -3.54 21.25
C ARG A 175 -4.52 -2.41 22.05
N SER A 176 -5.84 -2.26 21.89
CA SER A 176 -6.63 -1.30 22.67
C SER A 176 -6.92 -1.76 24.10
N ASN A 177 -7.34 -0.81 24.93
CA ASN A 177 -7.80 -0.97 26.31
C ASN A 177 -6.73 -1.54 27.27
N LEU A 178 -5.48 -1.10 27.12
CA LEU A 178 -4.37 -1.50 28.00
C LEU A 178 -4.05 -0.46 29.08
N GLY A 179 -4.60 0.76 28.98
CA GLY A 179 -4.24 1.88 29.85
C GLY A 179 -2.97 2.62 29.41
N PHE A 180 -2.40 2.22 28.28
CA PHE A 180 -1.30 2.88 27.59
C PHE A 180 -1.49 2.75 26.07
N GLY A 181 -0.79 3.56 25.29
CA GLY A 181 -0.91 3.55 23.84
C GLY A 181 -2.30 3.99 23.34
N GLY A 182 -2.70 3.50 22.17
CA GLY A 182 -3.98 3.79 21.53
C GLY A 182 -4.67 2.53 21.04
N SER A 183 -5.17 2.55 19.80
CA SER A 183 -5.80 1.41 19.14
C SER A 183 -5.29 1.26 17.72
N GLY A 184 -5.10 0.03 17.26
CA GLY A 184 -5.09 -0.27 15.84
C GLY A 184 -6.51 -0.18 15.28
N ILE A 185 -6.66 -0.26 13.97
CA ILE A 185 -7.97 -0.34 13.33
C ILE A 185 -8.66 -1.67 13.62
N ALA A 186 -7.87 -2.74 13.71
CA ALA A 186 -8.28 -4.09 14.06
C ALA A 186 -7.53 -4.53 15.32
N PRO A 187 -7.85 -3.96 16.50
CA PRO A 187 -7.05 -4.12 17.73
C PRO A 187 -7.02 -5.55 18.31
N ARG A 188 -7.76 -6.50 17.71
CA ARG A 188 -7.82 -7.93 18.07
C ARG A 188 -7.47 -8.86 16.90
N ALA A 189 -7.08 -8.33 15.74
CA ALA A 189 -6.47 -9.14 14.69
C ALA A 189 -5.15 -9.74 15.18
N LYS A 190 -4.80 -10.90 14.61
CA LYS A 190 -3.55 -11.60 14.86
C LYS A 190 -2.50 -11.17 13.85
N LEU A 191 -1.28 -10.95 14.31
CA LEU A 191 -0.16 -10.53 13.46
C LEU A 191 0.90 -11.63 13.36
N ALA A 192 1.43 -11.81 12.15
CA ALA A 192 2.69 -12.48 11.86
C ALA A 192 3.55 -11.52 11.02
N GLY A 193 4.85 -11.44 11.30
CA GLY A 193 5.79 -10.55 10.61
C GLY A 193 6.74 -11.30 9.69
N TYR A 194 7.08 -10.70 8.56
CA TYR A 194 8.00 -11.23 7.55
C TYR A 194 8.93 -10.12 7.09
N ASN A 195 10.18 -10.14 7.55
CA ASN A 195 11.14 -9.04 7.39
C ASN A 195 11.96 -9.12 6.08
N ILE A 196 11.27 -9.16 4.95
CA ILE A 196 11.89 -9.33 3.62
C ILE A 196 12.35 -8.02 2.96
N ILE A 197 11.89 -6.86 3.44
CA ILE A 197 12.16 -5.56 2.79
C ILE A 197 13.45 -4.99 3.36
N GLN A 198 14.57 -5.52 2.87
CA GLN A 198 15.92 -5.23 3.34
C GLN A 198 16.93 -5.34 2.20
N ASP A 199 17.97 -4.52 2.22
CA ASP A 199 19.04 -4.54 1.21
C ASP A 199 20.11 -5.63 1.48
N GLU A 200 19.88 -6.46 2.50
CA GLU A 200 20.74 -7.57 2.87
C GLU A 200 20.76 -8.68 1.80
N ALA A 201 21.98 -9.09 1.41
CA ALA A 201 22.17 -10.09 0.36
C ALA A 201 21.55 -11.44 0.73
N GLY A 202 20.69 -11.96 -0.14
CA GLY A 202 19.98 -13.23 0.07
C GLY A 202 18.61 -13.10 0.73
N VAL A 203 18.21 -11.91 1.19
CA VAL A 203 16.88 -11.66 1.75
C VAL A 203 15.83 -11.49 0.65
N GLN A 204 16.05 -10.56 -0.29
CA GLN A 204 15.13 -10.32 -1.40
C GLN A 204 15.35 -11.31 -2.55
N GLN A 205 14.74 -12.48 -2.43
CA GLN A 205 14.79 -13.55 -3.44
C GLN A 205 13.41 -14.13 -3.70
N PHE A 206 13.22 -14.75 -4.87
CA PHE A 206 11.95 -15.37 -5.29
C PHE A 206 11.28 -16.19 -4.17
N GLN A 207 12.05 -17.09 -3.52
CA GLN A 207 11.49 -18.00 -2.51
C GLN A 207 11.02 -17.24 -1.26
N ASN A 208 11.78 -16.27 -0.76
CA ASN A 208 11.40 -15.52 0.45
C ASN A 208 10.15 -14.64 0.20
N PHE A 209 9.99 -14.11 -1.01
CA PHE A 209 8.75 -13.44 -1.41
C PHE A 209 7.57 -14.42 -1.43
N VAL A 210 7.73 -15.60 -2.02
CA VAL A 210 6.67 -16.64 -1.98
C VAL A 210 6.34 -17.05 -0.53
N ASP A 211 7.36 -17.27 0.30
CA ASP A 211 7.19 -17.76 1.67
C ASP A 211 6.57 -16.74 2.61
N SER A 212 6.75 -15.44 2.37
CA SER A 212 6.15 -14.35 3.15
C SER A 212 4.73 -13.98 2.69
N LEU A 213 4.34 -14.36 1.47
CA LEU A 213 3.10 -13.96 0.82
C LEU A 213 2.07 -15.10 0.68
N GLY A 214 2.12 -16.09 1.57
CA GLY A 214 1.14 -17.17 1.66
C GLY A 214 1.55 -18.49 0.99
N GLY A 215 2.76 -18.56 0.45
CA GLY A 215 3.29 -19.76 -0.21
C GLY A 215 3.93 -20.80 0.72
N SER A 216 4.10 -20.49 2.02
CA SER A 216 4.71 -21.39 3.00
C SER A 216 3.71 -21.83 4.09
N ASP A 217 4.05 -22.87 4.84
CA ASP A 217 3.26 -23.28 6.02
C ASP A 217 3.17 -22.17 7.08
N ALA A 218 4.19 -21.33 7.17
CA ALA A 218 4.21 -20.21 8.11
C ALA A 218 3.27 -19.07 7.70
N SER A 219 3.04 -18.84 6.40
CA SER A 219 2.27 -17.68 5.93
C SER A 219 0.90 -18.01 5.33
N LYS A 220 0.64 -19.25 4.91
CA LYS A 220 -0.61 -19.64 4.21
C LYS A 220 -1.90 -19.42 5.01
N GLY A 221 -1.82 -19.39 6.35
CA GLY A 221 -3.00 -19.19 7.20
C GLY A 221 -3.37 -17.74 7.48
N ASN A 222 -2.63 -16.77 6.92
CA ASN A 222 -3.03 -15.36 6.96
C ASN A 222 -4.20 -15.10 6.02
N ASP A 223 -5.14 -14.28 6.48
CA ASP A 223 -6.29 -13.86 5.69
C ASP A 223 -5.99 -12.65 4.81
N VAL A 224 -5.12 -11.76 5.31
CA VAL A 224 -4.75 -10.49 4.68
C VAL A 224 -3.23 -10.30 4.74
N PHE A 225 -2.63 -9.82 3.67
CA PHE A 225 -1.23 -9.44 3.59
C PHE A 225 -1.10 -7.94 3.38
N ASN A 226 -0.34 -7.30 4.27
CA ASN A 226 0.04 -5.90 4.18
C ASN A 226 1.41 -5.77 3.49
N MET A 227 1.48 -5.00 2.42
CA MET A 227 2.70 -4.78 1.64
C MET A 227 2.97 -3.27 1.52
N SER A 228 3.54 -2.70 2.58
CA SER A 228 3.85 -1.26 2.67
C SER A 228 5.19 -0.90 1.98
N TYR A 229 5.42 -1.46 0.79
CA TYR A 229 6.65 -1.31 0.02
C TYR A 229 6.37 -1.24 -1.48
N GLY A 230 7.37 -0.80 -2.26
CA GLY A 230 7.34 -0.76 -3.72
C GLY A 230 8.68 -0.30 -4.28
N ASP A 231 8.83 -0.30 -5.61
CA ASP A 231 10.10 -0.01 -6.28
C ASP A 231 10.22 1.45 -6.67
N ASN A 232 11.41 2.03 -6.54
CA ASN A 232 11.74 3.37 -7.05
C ASN A 232 12.33 3.31 -8.48
N ASN A 233 11.74 2.50 -9.35
CA ASN A 233 12.27 2.24 -10.68
C ASN A 233 12.05 3.43 -11.65
N ILE A 234 13.09 3.76 -12.42
CA ILE A 234 13.05 4.76 -13.50
C ILE A 234 13.10 4.12 -14.89
N SER A 235 12.96 2.79 -14.93
CA SER A 235 12.84 1.96 -16.13
C SER A 235 11.90 0.80 -15.84
N GLN A 236 11.33 0.20 -16.88
CA GLN A 236 10.49 -1.00 -16.74
C GLN A 236 11.29 -2.13 -16.07
N ILE A 237 10.71 -2.72 -15.02
CA ILE A 237 11.25 -3.94 -14.41
C ILE A 237 10.92 -5.12 -15.34
N PRO A 238 11.90 -5.97 -15.70
CA PRO A 238 11.65 -7.16 -16.52
C PRO A 238 10.60 -8.08 -15.89
N ALA A 239 9.77 -8.71 -16.70
CA ALA A 239 8.72 -9.60 -16.19
C ALA A 239 9.26 -10.89 -15.55
N ASP A 240 10.50 -11.25 -15.84
CA ASP A 240 11.24 -12.39 -15.30
C ASP A 240 12.16 -12.01 -14.13
N ASP A 241 12.09 -10.75 -13.66
CA ASP A 241 12.72 -10.34 -12.41
C ASP A 241 12.24 -11.25 -11.25
N PRO A 242 13.14 -11.89 -10.50
CA PRO A 242 12.77 -12.93 -9.53
C PRO A 242 11.92 -12.41 -8.37
N ILE A 243 12.10 -11.14 -7.96
CA ILE A 243 11.30 -10.52 -6.90
C ILE A 243 9.88 -10.30 -7.42
N THR A 244 9.74 -9.66 -8.58
CA THR A 244 8.45 -9.43 -9.24
C THR A 244 7.72 -10.74 -9.51
N LEU A 245 8.43 -11.77 -9.98
CA LEU A 245 7.87 -13.08 -10.27
C LEU A 245 7.41 -13.79 -9.00
N GLY A 246 8.18 -13.71 -7.90
CA GLY A 246 7.81 -14.27 -6.60
C GLY A 246 6.51 -13.66 -6.07
N SER A 247 6.45 -12.33 -6.02
CA SER A 247 5.27 -11.57 -5.57
C SER A 247 4.04 -11.88 -6.41
N THR A 248 4.14 -11.74 -7.74
CA THR A 248 2.99 -11.95 -8.64
C THR A 248 2.51 -13.40 -8.67
N THR A 249 3.40 -14.37 -8.46
CA THR A 249 3.04 -15.79 -8.29
C THR A 249 2.25 -15.99 -7.00
N ALA A 250 2.73 -15.44 -5.89
CA ALA A 250 2.08 -15.56 -4.59
C ALA A 250 0.70 -14.90 -4.58
N TYR A 251 0.55 -13.70 -5.14
CA TYR A 251 -0.75 -13.00 -5.18
C TYR A 251 -1.82 -13.80 -5.92
N ARG A 252 -1.46 -14.34 -7.10
CA ARG A 252 -2.39 -15.16 -7.90
C ARG A 252 -2.76 -16.46 -7.23
N TYR A 253 -1.78 -17.15 -6.63
CA TYR A 253 -2.04 -18.37 -5.89
C TYR A 253 -2.93 -18.07 -4.67
N GLY A 254 -2.55 -17.08 -3.87
CA GLY A 254 -3.21 -16.76 -2.61
C GLY A 254 -4.64 -16.28 -2.76
N ALA A 255 -4.90 -15.39 -3.72
CA ALA A 255 -6.25 -14.91 -4.01
C ALA A 255 -7.17 -16.02 -4.56
N ARG A 256 -6.63 -17.14 -5.04
CA ARG A 256 -7.43 -18.23 -5.61
C ARG A 256 -7.54 -19.46 -4.72
N GLN A 257 -6.55 -19.70 -3.85
CA GLN A 257 -6.41 -20.99 -3.16
C GLN A 257 -6.45 -20.85 -1.63
N LEU A 258 -6.02 -19.73 -1.06
CA LEU A 258 -6.00 -19.55 0.38
C LEU A 258 -7.39 -19.21 0.94
N ARG A 259 -7.53 -19.22 2.27
CA ARG A 259 -8.81 -19.05 2.98
C ARG A 259 -9.90 -19.99 2.46
N ASP A 260 -9.55 -21.28 2.33
CA ASP A 260 -10.47 -22.32 1.85
C ASP A 260 -11.11 -21.99 0.48
N GLY A 261 -10.32 -21.39 -0.42
CA GLY A 261 -10.78 -20.97 -1.75
C GLY A 261 -11.47 -19.59 -1.80
N LYS A 262 -11.72 -18.94 -0.65
CA LYS A 262 -12.24 -17.55 -0.61
C LYS A 262 -11.19 -16.53 -1.08
N GLY A 263 -9.91 -16.89 -1.02
CA GLY A 263 -8.79 -16.06 -1.43
C GLY A 263 -8.29 -15.12 -0.36
N ALA A 264 -6.99 -15.12 -0.12
CA ALA A 264 -6.32 -14.12 0.71
C ALA A 264 -6.34 -12.74 0.04
N LEU A 265 -6.33 -11.69 0.86
CA LEU A 265 -6.34 -10.31 0.39
C LEU A 265 -4.95 -9.70 0.41
N TYR A 266 -4.58 -9.02 -0.67
CA TYR A 266 -3.28 -8.41 -0.85
C TYR A 266 -3.43 -6.89 -0.93
N VAL A 267 -3.04 -6.17 0.14
CA VAL A 267 -3.17 -4.71 0.26
C VAL A 267 -1.79 -4.08 0.12
N LYS A 268 -1.58 -3.28 -0.93
CA LYS A 268 -0.26 -2.78 -1.32
C LYS A 268 -0.21 -1.26 -1.47
N ALA A 269 0.90 -0.67 -1.04
CA ALA A 269 1.17 0.75 -1.21
C ALA A 269 1.31 1.14 -2.69
N ALA A 270 0.65 2.22 -3.12
CA ALA A 270 0.82 2.75 -4.48
C ALA A 270 2.22 3.36 -4.72
N GLY A 271 2.91 3.79 -3.66
CA GLY A 271 4.20 4.47 -3.72
C GLY A 271 4.16 5.92 -3.23
N ASN A 272 5.33 6.50 -2.98
CA ASN A 272 5.51 7.87 -2.47
C ASN A 272 6.18 8.79 -3.50
N GLY A 273 5.97 8.46 -4.77
CA GLY A 273 6.70 8.96 -5.91
C GLY A 273 6.09 10.17 -6.62
N PHE A 274 5.21 10.96 -6.00
CA PHE A 274 4.59 12.10 -6.70
C PHE A 274 5.63 13.13 -7.15
N ASN A 275 6.50 13.55 -6.22
CA ASN A 275 7.49 14.60 -6.45
C ASN A 275 8.94 14.09 -6.50
N LYS A 276 9.19 12.83 -6.13
CA LYS A 276 10.55 12.29 -5.96
C LYS A 276 10.50 10.77 -5.81
N LEU A 277 11.46 10.08 -6.44
CA LEU A 277 11.69 8.64 -6.30
C LEU A 277 13.02 8.43 -5.59
N GLY A 278 13.03 7.98 -4.33
CA GLY A 278 14.29 7.79 -3.58
C GLY A 278 15.19 9.04 -3.51
N ASN A 279 16.44 8.89 -3.10
CA ASN A 279 17.37 10.01 -2.89
C ASN A 279 18.44 10.18 -3.99
N ASP A 280 18.54 9.22 -4.92
CA ASP A 280 19.59 9.18 -5.93
C ASP A 280 19.53 10.35 -6.93
N PRO A 281 20.69 10.85 -7.40
CA PRO A 281 20.72 11.93 -8.39
C PRO A 281 19.97 11.59 -9.69
N ALA A 282 20.04 10.34 -10.14
CA ALA A 282 19.39 9.90 -11.37
C ALA A 282 17.85 9.93 -11.26
N THR A 283 17.31 9.48 -10.14
CA THR A 283 15.87 9.43 -9.90
C THR A 283 15.29 10.80 -9.59
N LYS A 284 16.02 11.67 -8.87
CA LYS A 284 15.67 13.09 -8.71
C LYS A 284 15.54 13.78 -10.06
N LYS A 285 16.52 13.59 -10.94
CA LYS A 285 16.51 14.15 -12.29
C LYS A 285 15.34 13.61 -13.13
N ALA A 286 14.99 12.34 -12.97
CA ALA A 286 13.88 11.73 -13.67
C ALA A 286 12.51 12.36 -13.33
N CYS A 287 12.37 12.95 -12.13
CA CYS A 287 11.13 13.59 -11.68
C CYS A 287 10.98 15.08 -12.09
N GLU A 288 12.01 15.73 -12.61
CA GLU A 288 12.00 17.17 -12.90
C GLU A 288 10.81 17.59 -13.79
N MET A 289 10.47 16.76 -14.77
CA MET A 289 9.35 17.03 -15.68
C MET A 289 8.00 16.91 -14.97
N ALA A 290 7.76 15.83 -14.24
CA ALA A 290 6.52 15.63 -13.48
C ALA A 290 6.27 16.78 -12.49
N ILE A 291 7.29 17.20 -11.74
CA ILE A 291 7.20 18.31 -10.78
C ILE A 291 6.78 19.60 -11.50
N LYS A 292 7.41 19.91 -12.64
CA LYS A 292 7.07 21.09 -13.43
C LYS A 292 5.64 21.06 -13.96
N LEU A 293 5.16 19.87 -14.33
CA LEU A 293 3.81 19.68 -14.87
C LEU A 293 2.73 19.55 -13.79
N GLY A 294 3.11 19.35 -12.52
CA GLY A 294 2.16 19.12 -11.42
C GLY A 294 1.48 17.75 -11.48
N VAL A 295 2.13 16.76 -12.07
CA VAL A 295 1.64 15.36 -12.19
C VAL A 295 2.57 14.42 -11.43
N THR A 296 2.14 13.17 -11.26
CA THR A 296 2.94 12.18 -10.55
C THR A 296 4.22 11.81 -11.32
N CYS A 297 5.37 11.84 -10.64
CA CYS A 297 6.63 11.33 -11.18
C CYS A 297 6.60 9.80 -11.31
N GLN A 298 6.13 9.12 -10.28
CA GLN A 298 5.85 7.70 -10.33
C GLN A 298 4.38 7.48 -10.68
N ASN A 299 4.08 6.88 -11.83
CA ASN A 299 2.75 6.34 -12.06
C ASN A 299 2.61 5.02 -11.29
N SER A 300 1.46 4.75 -10.68
CA SER A 300 1.24 3.52 -9.91
C SER A 300 1.44 2.24 -10.74
N ASN A 301 1.30 2.31 -12.07
CA ASN A 301 1.59 1.21 -13.00
C ASN A 301 3.08 1.00 -13.30
N MET A 302 4.00 1.84 -12.80
CA MET A 302 5.45 1.62 -12.96
C MET A 302 5.96 0.43 -12.14
N ASN A 303 5.30 0.09 -11.03
CA ASN A 303 5.53 -1.16 -10.31
C ASN A 303 4.61 -2.23 -10.91
N THR A 304 5.20 -3.26 -11.50
CA THR A 304 4.47 -4.29 -12.27
C THR A 304 3.46 -5.05 -11.41
N ASP A 305 3.74 -5.22 -10.13
CA ASP A 305 2.90 -5.97 -9.21
C ASP A 305 1.61 -5.22 -8.82
N ASN A 306 1.59 -3.88 -8.92
CA ASN A 306 0.37 -3.07 -8.85
C ASN A 306 -0.58 -3.26 -10.06
N THR A 307 -0.16 -4.01 -11.09
CA THR A 307 -0.93 -4.24 -12.33
C THR A 307 -1.67 -5.58 -12.32
N LEU A 308 -1.88 -6.17 -11.13
CA LEU A 308 -2.69 -7.37 -10.95
C LEU A 308 -4.08 -7.04 -10.40
N ALA A 309 -5.09 -7.76 -10.91
CA ALA A 309 -6.47 -7.59 -10.46
C ALA A 309 -6.65 -8.06 -9.01
N GLU A 310 -5.83 -8.99 -8.55
CA GLU A 310 -5.82 -9.53 -7.20
C GLU A 310 -5.36 -8.51 -6.13
N VAL A 311 -4.67 -7.44 -6.53
CA VAL A 311 -4.04 -6.48 -5.60
C VAL A 311 -4.95 -5.28 -5.35
N ILE A 312 -5.05 -4.89 -4.08
CA ILE A 312 -5.69 -3.66 -3.62
C ILE A 312 -4.60 -2.60 -3.47
N THR A 313 -4.36 -1.83 -4.54
CA THR A 313 -3.38 -0.74 -4.57
C THR A 313 -3.94 0.50 -3.87
N VAL A 314 -3.23 1.04 -2.89
CA VAL A 314 -3.74 2.07 -1.97
C VAL A 314 -3.00 3.40 -2.10
N GLY A 315 -3.76 4.48 -2.36
CA GLY A 315 -3.28 5.87 -2.30
C GLY A 315 -3.37 6.48 -0.90
N ALA A 316 -2.63 7.55 -0.64
CA ALA A 316 -2.56 8.20 0.68
C ALA A 316 -3.32 9.55 0.72
N LEU A 317 -4.06 9.75 1.82
CA LEU A 317 -4.77 10.99 2.14
C LEU A 317 -4.17 11.68 3.36
N SER A 318 -4.12 13.01 3.32
CA SER A 318 -3.79 13.83 4.48
C SER A 318 -4.98 13.92 5.44
N ALA A 319 -4.75 14.47 6.64
CA ALA A 319 -5.80 14.74 7.62
C ALA A 319 -6.83 15.79 7.18
N LYS A 320 -6.69 16.35 5.97
CA LYS A 320 -7.59 17.33 5.36
C LYS A 320 -8.42 16.76 4.20
N GLY A 321 -8.39 15.43 3.99
CA GLY A 321 -9.19 14.79 2.95
C GLY A 321 -8.67 14.98 1.53
N LYS A 322 -7.40 15.39 1.39
CA LYS A 322 -6.73 15.59 0.09
C LYS A 322 -5.65 14.56 -0.10
N LYS A 323 -5.26 14.31 -1.36
CA LYS A 323 -4.09 13.49 -1.67
C LYS A 323 -2.87 14.08 -0.97
N THR A 324 -2.06 13.23 -0.34
CA THR A 324 -0.81 13.71 0.28
C THR A 324 0.16 14.25 -0.75
N SER A 325 1.11 15.08 -0.29
CA SER A 325 2.14 15.71 -1.12
C SER A 325 3.04 14.71 -1.87
N TYR A 326 3.10 13.47 -1.40
CA TYR A 326 3.98 12.43 -1.92
C TYR A 326 3.23 11.26 -2.59
N SER A 327 1.92 11.05 -2.37
CA SER A 327 1.23 9.85 -2.85
C SER A 327 1.34 9.70 -4.36
N THR A 328 1.90 8.55 -4.79
CA THR A 328 1.84 8.09 -6.17
C THR A 328 0.38 7.99 -6.63
N THR A 329 0.11 8.41 -7.87
CA THR A 329 -1.21 8.37 -8.51
C THR A 329 -1.19 7.49 -9.74
N GLY A 330 -2.37 7.06 -10.18
CA GLY A 330 -2.51 6.31 -11.42
C GLY A 330 -3.76 5.44 -11.43
N SER A 331 -4.03 4.86 -12.60
CA SER A 331 -5.26 4.13 -12.86
C SER A 331 -5.33 2.75 -12.18
N SER A 332 -4.23 2.25 -11.64
CA SER A 332 -4.21 1.00 -10.88
C SER A 332 -4.63 1.15 -9.42
N LEU A 333 -4.75 2.38 -8.89
CA LEU A 333 -5.29 2.61 -7.54
C LEU A 333 -6.69 1.99 -7.43
N TRP A 334 -6.94 1.26 -6.36
CA TRP A 334 -8.26 0.76 -6.01
C TRP A 334 -8.98 1.74 -5.09
N ILE A 335 -8.29 2.17 -4.03
CA ILE A 335 -8.86 2.95 -2.93
C ILE A 335 -7.80 3.88 -2.36
N SER A 336 -8.22 4.86 -1.56
CA SER A 336 -7.32 5.68 -0.76
C SER A 336 -7.67 5.61 0.73
N ALA A 337 -6.66 5.82 1.57
CA ALA A 337 -6.80 5.80 3.02
C ALA A 337 -5.88 6.84 3.68
N PRO A 338 -6.16 7.24 4.93
CA PRO A 338 -5.25 8.07 5.74
C PRO A 338 -3.79 7.60 5.69
N GLY A 339 -2.91 8.45 5.18
CA GLY A 339 -1.46 8.29 5.25
C GLY A 339 -0.75 9.45 5.92
N GLY A 340 -1.42 10.61 6.07
CA GLY A 340 -0.88 11.79 6.75
C GLY A 340 0.26 12.47 5.99
N GLU A 341 0.79 13.57 6.54
CA GLU A 341 1.93 14.27 5.96
C GLU A 341 3.21 13.93 6.71
N PHE A 342 3.70 14.77 7.63
CA PHE A 342 5.01 14.54 8.26
C PHE A 342 5.06 14.74 9.77
N GLY A 343 4.00 15.31 10.38
CA GLY A 343 3.86 15.37 11.83
C GLY A 343 4.85 16.30 12.53
N PHE A 344 5.37 17.32 11.85
CA PHE A 344 6.27 18.29 12.47
C PHE A 344 5.52 19.24 13.39
N ASP A 345 6.11 19.47 14.56
CA ASP A 345 5.84 20.64 15.38
C ASP A 345 6.92 21.70 15.10
N LYS A 346 6.60 22.64 14.21
CA LYS A 346 7.48 23.73 13.78
C LYS A 346 7.88 24.63 14.96
N GLU A 347 7.01 24.83 15.95
CA GLU A 347 7.32 25.67 17.11
C GLU A 347 8.33 24.96 18.01
N TRP A 348 8.11 23.67 18.29
CA TRP A 348 9.06 22.87 19.05
C TRP A 348 10.43 22.84 18.35
N VAL A 349 10.49 22.53 17.05
CA VAL A 349 11.75 22.51 16.30
C VAL A 349 12.45 23.88 16.35
N ASN A 350 11.72 24.97 16.12
CA ASN A 350 12.29 26.32 16.20
C ASN A 350 12.88 26.61 17.59
N SER A 351 12.17 26.24 18.66
CA SER A 351 12.63 26.43 20.04
C SER A 351 13.93 25.66 20.30
N GLN A 352 14.06 24.44 19.78
CA GLN A 352 15.28 23.65 19.93
C GLN A 352 16.44 24.25 19.15
N TYR A 353 16.24 24.70 17.91
CA TYR A 353 17.28 25.39 17.13
C TYR A 353 17.75 26.69 17.81
N GLN A 354 16.83 27.44 18.42
CA GLN A 354 17.16 28.67 19.15
C GLN A 354 18.03 28.40 20.38
N ARG A 355 17.91 27.23 21.05
CA ARG A 355 18.81 26.84 22.16
C ARG A 355 20.27 26.75 21.72
N PHE A 356 20.52 26.48 20.44
CA PHE A 356 21.84 26.47 19.82
C PHE A 356 22.19 27.80 19.13
N GLY A 357 21.42 28.87 19.35
CA GLY A 357 21.63 30.18 18.73
C GLY A 357 21.39 30.19 17.21
N LYS A 358 20.61 29.23 16.68
CA LYS A 358 20.27 29.12 15.26
C LYS A 358 18.80 29.45 15.01
N THR A 359 18.49 29.81 13.77
CA THR A 359 17.12 29.95 13.26
C THR A 359 16.89 28.89 12.19
N PHE A 360 15.76 28.18 12.24
CA PHE A 360 15.41 27.19 11.22
C PHE A 360 14.68 27.84 10.04
N ASP A 361 15.12 27.56 8.82
CA ASP A 361 14.49 28.08 7.61
C ASP A 361 13.50 27.08 7.01
N TRP A 362 12.21 27.29 7.29
CA TRP A 362 11.13 26.49 6.73
C TRP A 362 10.82 26.79 5.26
N THR A 363 11.29 27.92 4.70
CA THR A 363 10.87 28.37 3.36
C THR A 363 11.42 27.50 2.23
N SER A 364 12.54 26.80 2.49
CA SER A 364 13.15 25.84 1.57
C SER A 364 12.49 24.46 1.59
N LEU A 365 11.54 24.22 2.50
CA LEU A 365 10.91 22.94 2.73
C LEU A 365 9.44 22.92 2.27
N ARG A 366 8.83 21.72 2.31
CA ARG A 366 7.44 21.55 1.90
C ARG A 366 6.48 22.24 2.90
N PRO A 367 5.47 22.99 2.42
CA PRO A 367 4.51 23.63 3.32
C PRO A 367 3.78 22.66 4.25
N THR A 368 3.50 21.44 3.75
CA THR A 368 2.74 20.39 4.44
C THR A 368 3.51 19.66 5.55
N LEU A 369 4.78 19.99 5.82
CA LEU A 369 5.54 19.31 6.88
C LEU A 369 4.84 19.37 8.25
N GLY A 370 4.16 20.48 8.53
CA GLY A 370 3.43 20.70 9.77
C GLY A 370 2.07 19.98 9.86
N GLU A 371 1.63 19.30 8.80
CA GLU A 371 0.36 18.58 8.82
C GLU A 371 0.48 17.21 9.49
N PRO A 372 -0.63 16.70 10.09
CA PRO A 372 -0.62 15.47 10.86
C PRO A 372 -0.12 14.27 10.07
N ALA A 373 0.82 13.52 10.65
CA ALA A 373 1.15 12.15 10.26
C ALA A 373 0.39 11.15 11.17
N ILE A 374 0.78 9.87 11.19
CA ILE A 374 0.03 8.82 11.88
C ILE A 374 0.65 8.51 13.24
N VAL A 375 -0.17 8.58 14.29
CA VAL A 375 0.17 8.10 15.64
C VAL A 375 0.06 6.58 15.68
N THR A 376 1.16 5.90 15.96
CA THR A 376 1.27 4.43 15.98
C THR A 376 2.38 3.96 16.93
N THR A 377 2.59 2.65 17.04
CA THR A 377 3.72 2.05 17.79
C THR A 377 5.03 2.40 17.12
N ASP A 378 6.08 2.55 17.91
CA ASP A 378 7.47 2.59 17.47
C ASP A 378 8.16 1.32 17.96
N VAL A 379 9.43 1.12 17.63
CA VAL A 379 10.26 0.17 18.39
C VAL A 379 10.41 0.64 19.84
N THR A 380 10.48 -0.31 20.77
CA THR A 380 10.50 0.05 22.20
C THR A 380 11.82 0.70 22.63
N GLY A 381 11.72 1.73 23.48
CA GLY A 381 12.85 2.37 24.13
C GLY A 381 13.46 3.50 23.30
N SER A 382 14.42 4.21 23.89
CA SER A 382 14.90 5.50 23.36
C SER A 382 16.18 5.43 22.53
N ARG A 383 16.68 4.22 22.24
CA ARG A 383 18.00 4.03 21.61
C ARG A 383 17.96 4.13 20.09
N TYR A 384 16.90 3.62 19.47
CA TYR A 384 16.70 3.63 18.02
C TYR A 384 15.19 3.68 17.74
N GLY A 385 14.85 4.01 16.51
CA GLY A 385 13.48 4.33 16.10
C GLY A 385 13.25 5.82 15.93
N MET A 386 11.99 6.19 15.68
CA MET A 386 11.60 7.57 15.40
C MET A 386 11.51 8.43 16.66
N SER A 387 11.15 7.81 17.78
CA SER A 387 11.10 8.39 19.11
C SER A 387 12.34 8.02 19.90
N LYS A 388 13.14 9.03 20.25
CA LYS A 388 14.42 8.82 20.92
C LYS A 388 14.85 10.05 21.72
N LEU A 389 15.82 9.84 22.60
CA LEU A 389 16.46 10.95 23.30
C LEU A 389 17.22 11.82 22.31
N THR A 390 17.11 13.14 22.50
CA THR A 390 17.91 14.11 21.74
C THR A 390 19.21 14.39 22.52
N ASP A 391 20.36 14.27 21.85
CA ASP A 391 21.62 14.79 22.40
C ASP A 391 21.60 16.33 22.32
N TYR A 392 21.60 17.00 23.47
CA TYR A 392 21.61 18.47 23.54
C TYR A 392 23.00 19.05 23.79
N ASP A 393 24.04 18.22 23.88
CA ASP A 393 25.36 18.65 24.34
C ASP A 393 26.20 19.30 23.22
N ASN A 394 25.82 19.10 21.95
CA ASN A 394 26.52 19.68 20.80
C ASN A 394 25.61 19.89 19.58
N GLU A 395 26.04 20.71 18.62
CA GLU A 395 25.23 21.08 17.43
C GLU A 395 24.85 19.87 16.54
N ALA A 396 25.50 18.70 16.66
CA ALA A 396 25.08 17.49 15.94
C ALA A 396 23.66 17.04 16.34
N GLY A 397 23.23 17.38 17.56
CA GLY A 397 21.88 17.17 18.05
C GLY A 397 20.78 17.88 17.25
N LEU A 398 21.11 18.92 16.47
CA LEU A 398 20.15 19.60 15.61
C LEU A 398 19.59 18.68 14.51
N GLN A 399 20.39 17.73 14.02
CA GLN A 399 19.90 16.74 13.07
C GLN A 399 18.92 15.78 13.73
N ASP A 400 19.16 15.41 14.99
CA ASP A 400 18.23 14.59 15.77
C ASP A 400 16.93 15.33 16.06
N VAL A 401 16.98 16.61 16.45
CA VAL A 401 15.79 17.47 16.58
C VAL A 401 14.95 17.44 15.31
N PHE A 402 15.58 17.62 14.14
CA PHE A 402 14.87 17.59 12.87
C PHE A 402 14.27 16.21 12.56
N ASN A 403 14.97 15.12 12.89
CA ASN A 403 14.50 13.76 12.66
C ASN A 403 13.37 13.33 13.62
N ILE A 404 13.40 13.81 14.87
CA ILE A 404 12.41 13.55 15.94
C ILE A 404 11.15 14.39 15.74
N ARG A 405 11.26 15.59 15.15
CA ARG A 405 10.17 16.45 14.65
C ARG A 405 9.28 17.15 15.68
N ASN A 406 9.11 16.61 16.90
CA ASN A 406 8.23 17.20 17.92
C ASN A 406 8.53 16.67 19.34
N SER A 407 7.87 17.29 20.32
CA SER A 407 7.99 16.96 21.75
C SER A 407 7.52 15.56 22.13
N PHE A 408 6.55 14.98 21.41
CA PHE A 408 6.01 13.64 21.68
C PHE A 408 7.05 12.56 21.39
N ASN A 409 7.74 12.64 20.24
CA ASN A 409 8.82 11.72 19.91
C ASN A 409 10.09 11.98 20.74
N ALA A 410 10.25 13.20 21.27
CA ALA A 410 11.33 13.53 22.20
C ALA A 410 11.07 13.07 23.65
N GLY A 411 9.91 12.46 23.95
CA GLY A 411 9.55 12.01 25.30
C GLY A 411 9.31 13.17 26.28
N THR A 412 8.74 14.28 25.78
CA THR A 412 8.51 15.50 26.58
C THR A 412 7.08 16.03 26.49
N ALA A 413 6.21 15.39 25.70
CA ALA A 413 4.80 15.76 25.61
C ALA A 413 4.02 15.19 26.81
N THR A 414 3.18 16.02 27.42
CA THR A 414 2.35 15.64 28.56
C THR A 414 0.86 15.76 28.27
N ASP A 415 0.05 15.01 28.99
CA ASP A 415 -1.41 15.16 29.01
C ASP A 415 -1.85 16.36 29.86
N GLU A 416 -3.16 16.55 29.98
CA GLU A 416 -3.76 17.66 30.75
C GLU A 416 -3.46 17.58 32.26
N ASP A 417 -3.13 16.39 32.76
CA ASP A 417 -2.78 16.12 34.16
C ASP A 417 -1.25 16.18 34.39
N GLY A 418 -0.46 16.43 33.34
CA GLY A 418 1.00 16.52 33.40
C GLY A 418 1.71 15.17 33.31
N ASN A 419 1.01 14.07 32.97
CA ASN A 419 1.65 12.77 32.76
C ASN A 419 2.30 12.71 31.39
N ASP A 420 3.48 12.11 31.30
CA ASP A 420 4.17 11.90 30.03
C ASP A 420 3.38 10.93 29.12
N LEU A 421 3.13 11.36 27.89
CA LEU A 421 2.38 10.60 26.89
C LEU A 421 3.22 9.50 26.21
N ASN A 422 4.55 9.55 26.30
CA ASN A 422 5.47 8.65 25.61
C ASN A 422 6.79 8.41 26.36
N ALA A 423 6.74 8.27 27.70
CA ALA A 423 7.92 8.13 28.55
C ALA A 423 8.86 6.97 28.17
N ASP A 424 8.30 5.89 27.63
CA ASP A 424 9.04 4.70 27.20
C ASP A 424 9.46 4.75 25.72
N PHE A 425 9.14 5.82 25.00
CA PHE A 425 9.44 6.02 23.57
C PHE A 425 8.82 4.95 22.64
N ASN A 426 7.82 4.21 23.13
CA ASN A 426 7.18 3.09 22.43
C ASN A 426 6.23 3.52 21.28
N TYR A 427 6.08 4.81 21.02
CA TYR A 427 5.12 5.33 20.05
C TYR A 427 5.73 6.47 19.26
N THR A 428 5.21 6.71 18.06
CA THR A 428 5.59 7.86 17.24
C THR A 428 4.37 8.48 16.59
N ASN A 429 4.46 9.75 16.20
CA ASN A 429 3.50 10.40 15.30
C ASN A 429 4.07 10.65 13.90
N THR A 430 5.25 10.12 13.58
CA THR A 430 5.98 10.46 12.34
C THR A 430 5.65 9.57 11.15
N MET A 431 5.04 8.40 11.41
CA MET A 431 4.74 7.39 10.40
C MET A 431 3.82 7.99 9.34
N ASN A 432 4.21 7.85 8.08
CA ASN A 432 3.47 8.41 6.95
C ASN A 432 3.53 7.50 5.72
N GLY A 433 3.28 8.05 4.54
CA GLY A 433 3.39 7.31 3.28
C GLY A 433 2.09 6.66 2.86
N THR A 434 2.06 6.20 1.60
CA THR A 434 1.17 5.09 1.21
C THR A 434 1.46 3.84 2.06
N SER A 435 2.64 3.75 2.65
CA SER A 435 3.00 2.79 3.71
C SER A 435 2.18 2.89 4.99
N SER A 436 1.53 4.03 5.26
CA SER A 436 0.52 4.18 6.32
C SER A 436 -0.90 3.93 5.81
N ALA A 437 -1.22 4.37 4.60
CA ALA A 437 -2.53 4.12 4.00
C ALA A 437 -2.82 2.62 3.81
N THR A 438 -1.78 1.84 3.51
CA THR A 438 -1.83 0.38 3.33
C THR A 438 -2.29 -0.33 4.61
N PRO A 439 -1.65 -0.17 5.79
CA PRO A 439 -2.13 -0.79 7.02
C PRO A 439 -3.46 -0.22 7.50
N VAL A 440 -3.79 1.02 7.14
CA VAL A 440 -5.14 1.53 7.37
C VAL A 440 -6.19 0.71 6.62
N THR A 441 -5.90 0.41 5.35
CA THR A 441 -6.74 -0.44 4.51
C THR A 441 -6.75 -1.89 4.99
N THR A 442 -5.59 -2.45 5.35
CA THR A 442 -5.46 -3.81 5.89
C THR A 442 -6.30 -4.01 7.15
N GLY A 443 -6.21 -3.08 8.12
CA GLY A 443 -7.03 -3.15 9.33
C GLY A 443 -8.52 -3.04 9.02
N SER A 444 -8.91 -2.18 8.06
CA SER A 444 -10.29 -2.05 7.61
C SER A 444 -10.81 -3.36 6.98
N VAL A 445 -10.00 -4.02 6.16
CA VAL A 445 -10.30 -5.34 5.59
C VAL A 445 -10.47 -6.38 6.69
N ALA A 446 -9.62 -6.38 7.73
CA ALA A 446 -9.76 -7.30 8.85
C ALA A 446 -11.08 -7.11 9.62
N ILE A 447 -11.52 -5.86 9.81
CA ILE A 447 -12.84 -5.56 10.39
C ILE A 447 -13.99 -6.06 9.48
N ILE A 448 -13.86 -5.88 8.17
CA ILE A 448 -14.86 -6.36 7.20
C ILE A 448 -14.96 -7.89 7.24
N LEU A 449 -13.84 -8.60 7.31
CA LEU A 449 -13.81 -10.07 7.40
C LEU A 449 -14.32 -10.61 8.74
N GLU A 450 -14.14 -9.89 9.85
CA GLU A 450 -14.80 -10.25 11.12
C GLU A 450 -16.32 -10.08 11.01
N ALA A 451 -16.79 -9.04 10.33
CA ALA A 451 -18.22 -8.80 10.11
C ALA A 451 -18.85 -9.89 9.24
N ASN A 452 -18.11 -10.41 8.25
CA ASN A 452 -18.54 -11.51 7.40
C ASN A 452 -17.32 -12.33 6.91
N PRO A 453 -17.05 -13.50 7.53
CA PRO A 453 -15.89 -14.33 7.19
C PRO A 453 -16.07 -15.14 5.88
N ASP A 454 -17.25 -15.11 5.27
CA ASP A 454 -17.55 -15.83 4.03
C ASP A 454 -17.23 -15.04 2.77
N LEU A 455 -16.92 -13.75 2.90
CA LEU A 455 -16.50 -12.90 1.80
C LEU A 455 -15.23 -13.41 1.13
N THR A 456 -15.29 -13.48 -0.21
CA THR A 456 -14.13 -13.69 -1.06
C THR A 456 -13.30 -12.41 -1.20
N TRP A 457 -12.08 -12.52 -1.72
CA TRP A 457 -11.25 -11.36 -2.02
C TRP A 457 -11.93 -10.36 -2.98
N ARG A 458 -12.76 -10.84 -3.91
CA ARG A 458 -13.54 -10.01 -4.84
C ARG A 458 -14.68 -9.29 -4.15
N ASP A 459 -15.38 -9.96 -3.25
CA ASP A 459 -16.49 -9.36 -2.50
C ASP A 459 -16.01 -8.19 -1.64
N VAL A 460 -14.88 -8.35 -0.95
CA VAL A 460 -14.26 -7.26 -0.17
C VAL A 460 -13.88 -6.09 -1.09
N LYS A 461 -13.27 -6.36 -2.25
CA LYS A 461 -12.93 -5.31 -3.23
C LYS A 461 -14.18 -4.56 -3.68
N TYR A 462 -15.26 -5.28 -4.01
CA TYR A 462 -16.55 -4.70 -4.36
C TYR A 462 -17.09 -3.83 -3.23
N ILE A 463 -17.09 -4.32 -1.98
CA ILE A 463 -17.56 -3.57 -0.80
C ILE A 463 -16.78 -2.26 -0.68
N LEU A 464 -15.45 -2.31 -0.72
CA LEU A 464 -14.60 -1.13 -0.64
C LEU A 464 -14.92 -0.11 -1.73
N ALA A 465 -15.08 -0.56 -2.99
CA ALA A 465 -15.40 0.32 -4.10
C ALA A 465 -16.81 0.93 -3.98
N LYS A 466 -17.78 0.12 -3.56
CA LYS A 466 -19.20 0.52 -3.47
C LYS A 466 -19.47 1.53 -2.35
N THR A 467 -18.72 1.44 -1.25
CA THR A 467 -18.94 2.26 -0.06
C THR A 467 -17.93 3.40 0.10
N ALA A 468 -16.99 3.54 -0.84
CA ALA A 468 -15.98 4.60 -0.79
C ALA A 468 -16.61 6.00 -0.77
N THR A 469 -16.00 6.90 -0.01
CA THR A 469 -16.36 8.31 0.02
C THR A 469 -15.58 9.07 -1.06
N LYS A 470 -16.30 9.77 -1.95
CA LYS A 470 -15.71 10.68 -2.93
C LYS A 470 -15.12 11.92 -2.24
N VAL A 471 -13.83 11.87 -1.90
CA VAL A 471 -13.09 12.99 -1.31
C VAL A 471 -12.62 13.97 -2.36
N ASP A 472 -12.33 15.22 -1.96
CA ASP A 472 -11.86 16.27 -2.87
C ASP A 472 -12.68 16.38 -4.18
N PRO A 473 -14.02 16.52 -4.09
CA PRO A 473 -14.90 16.40 -5.25
C PRO A 473 -14.67 17.50 -6.30
N ASP A 474 -14.04 18.61 -5.91
CA ASP A 474 -13.79 19.79 -6.76
C ASP A 474 -12.47 19.69 -7.55
N PHE A 475 -11.68 18.63 -7.36
CA PHE A 475 -10.48 18.43 -8.16
C PHE A 475 -10.84 18.17 -9.63
N THR A 476 -10.42 19.09 -10.51
CA THR A 476 -10.74 19.07 -11.95
C THR A 476 -9.61 18.49 -12.82
N GLY A 477 -8.57 17.94 -12.21
CA GLY A 477 -7.40 17.41 -12.90
C GLY A 477 -6.31 18.47 -13.15
N VAL A 478 -5.32 18.09 -13.95
CA VAL A 478 -4.16 18.94 -14.26
C VAL A 478 -4.12 19.24 -15.75
N LYS A 479 -4.17 20.52 -16.11
CA LYS A 479 -4.01 21.00 -17.49
C LYS A 479 -2.63 21.61 -17.68
N VAL A 480 -1.98 21.24 -18.76
CA VAL A 480 -0.62 21.69 -19.09
C VAL A 480 -0.53 22.12 -20.54
N LYS A 481 0.51 22.90 -20.85
CA LYS A 481 0.92 23.17 -22.22
C LYS A 481 1.87 22.09 -22.72
N VAL A 482 1.61 21.58 -23.91
CA VAL A 482 2.49 20.65 -24.63
C VAL A 482 3.06 21.33 -25.89
N ALA A 483 3.70 20.58 -26.79
CA ALA A 483 4.19 21.10 -28.06
C ALA A 483 3.13 21.93 -28.81
N ASN A 484 3.60 22.91 -29.59
CA ASN A 484 2.76 23.90 -30.28
C ASN A 484 1.91 24.79 -29.36
N ASN A 485 2.22 24.84 -28.05
CA ASN A 485 1.48 25.60 -27.05
C ASN A 485 0.00 25.16 -26.91
N GLU A 486 -0.28 23.91 -27.26
CA GLU A 486 -1.61 23.29 -27.17
C GLU A 486 -1.95 22.96 -25.71
N ASP A 487 -3.22 23.12 -25.34
CA ASP A 487 -3.73 22.71 -24.02
C ASP A 487 -3.98 21.20 -23.99
N TYR A 488 -3.48 20.54 -22.94
CA TYR A 488 -3.62 19.11 -22.75
C TYR A 488 -4.05 18.79 -21.30
N GLN A 489 -5.03 17.89 -21.15
CA GLN A 489 -5.42 17.32 -19.87
C GLN A 489 -4.43 16.20 -19.53
N ALA A 490 -3.50 16.45 -18.62
CA ALA A 490 -2.45 15.51 -18.23
C ALA A 490 -2.86 14.57 -17.09
N GLU A 491 -3.87 14.95 -16.33
CA GLU A 491 -4.48 14.14 -15.27
C GLU A 491 -5.95 14.47 -15.19
N ASP A 492 -6.82 13.49 -15.00
CA ASP A 492 -8.26 13.69 -14.91
C ASP A 492 -8.67 14.09 -13.48
N GLY A 493 -9.80 14.82 -13.37
CA GLY A 493 -10.51 14.94 -12.10
C GLY A 493 -11.23 13.63 -11.75
N TRP A 494 -12.34 13.74 -11.01
CA TRP A 494 -13.25 12.61 -10.86
C TRP A 494 -14.02 12.33 -12.15
N ILE A 495 -14.00 11.08 -12.59
CA ILE A 495 -14.86 10.57 -13.66
C ILE A 495 -15.98 9.71 -13.08
N THR A 496 -17.07 9.54 -13.82
CA THR A 496 -18.10 8.54 -13.53
C THR A 496 -18.27 7.68 -14.76
N ASN A 497 -18.12 6.38 -14.58
CA ASN A 497 -18.15 5.42 -15.67
C ASN A 497 -19.59 5.05 -16.04
N ALA A 498 -19.78 4.28 -17.12
CA ALA A 498 -21.11 3.95 -17.62
C ALA A 498 -21.90 3.01 -16.69
N ALA A 499 -21.21 2.32 -15.78
CA ALA A 499 -21.81 1.50 -14.72
C ALA A 499 -22.13 2.30 -13.44
N GLY A 500 -21.87 3.62 -13.43
CA GLY A 500 -22.19 4.51 -12.31
C GLY A 500 -21.14 4.55 -11.20
N TYR A 501 -19.97 3.94 -11.38
CA TYR A 501 -18.86 4.06 -10.42
C TYR A 501 -18.08 5.34 -10.65
N HIS A 502 -17.76 6.04 -9.57
CA HIS A 502 -16.87 7.18 -9.60
C HIS A 502 -15.42 6.72 -9.43
N PHE A 503 -14.49 7.34 -10.16
CA PHE A 503 -13.09 6.98 -10.11
C PHE A 503 -12.20 8.20 -10.29
N SER A 504 -11.02 8.20 -9.67
CA SER A 504 -9.97 9.18 -9.90
C SER A 504 -8.60 8.50 -9.79
N ASN A 505 -7.66 8.86 -10.65
CA ASN A 505 -6.27 8.41 -10.53
C ASN A 505 -5.61 8.86 -9.21
N TRP A 506 -6.12 9.90 -8.55
CA TRP A 506 -5.60 10.37 -7.26
C TRP A 506 -6.18 9.60 -6.07
N TYR A 507 -7.37 9.01 -6.23
CA TYR A 507 -8.18 8.53 -5.12
C TYR A 507 -8.71 7.10 -5.27
N GLY A 508 -8.49 6.45 -6.41
CA GLY A 508 -9.19 5.21 -6.76
C GLY A 508 -10.71 5.44 -6.79
N PHE A 509 -11.46 4.54 -6.17
CA PHE A 509 -12.90 4.74 -5.90
C PHE A 509 -13.17 5.77 -4.79
N GLY A 510 -12.16 6.17 -4.00
CA GLY A 510 -12.30 7.17 -2.93
C GLY A 510 -11.70 6.74 -1.62
N ARG A 511 -12.04 7.46 -0.56
CA ARG A 511 -11.60 7.13 0.80
C ARG A 511 -12.42 5.96 1.34
N ILE A 512 -11.77 5.04 2.05
CA ILE A 512 -12.46 4.01 2.84
C ILE A 512 -13.50 4.64 3.78
N ASN A 513 -14.71 4.07 3.80
CA ASN A 513 -15.74 4.33 4.80
C ASN A 513 -16.08 3.01 5.50
N LEU A 514 -15.43 2.76 6.63
CA LEU A 514 -15.47 1.48 7.33
C LEU A 514 -16.87 1.15 7.86
N ALA A 515 -17.61 2.14 8.36
CA ALA A 515 -18.97 1.92 8.86
C ALA A 515 -19.93 1.46 7.76
N GLU A 516 -19.92 2.11 6.59
CA GLU A 516 -20.75 1.68 5.46
C GLU A 516 -20.27 0.35 4.88
N ALA A 517 -18.96 0.11 4.83
CA ALA A 517 -18.39 -1.18 4.40
C ALA A 517 -18.85 -2.34 5.30
N VAL A 518 -18.79 -2.18 6.62
CA VAL A 518 -19.26 -3.18 7.59
C VAL A 518 -20.76 -3.41 7.48
N LYS A 519 -21.53 -2.33 7.30
CA LYS A 519 -22.99 -2.43 7.13
C LYS A 519 -23.36 -3.22 5.88
N LEU A 520 -22.62 -3.02 4.77
CA LEU A 520 -22.79 -3.81 3.56
C LEU A 520 -22.33 -5.26 3.76
N ALA A 521 -21.19 -5.49 4.41
CA ALA A 521 -20.64 -6.82 4.69
C ALA A 521 -21.60 -7.71 5.51
N LYS A 522 -22.25 -7.15 6.54
CA LYS A 522 -23.22 -7.85 7.40
C LYS A 522 -24.48 -8.30 6.66
N ASN A 523 -24.83 -7.62 5.57
CA ASN A 523 -26.03 -7.89 4.77
C ASN A 523 -25.66 -8.21 3.31
N TYR A 524 -24.49 -8.83 3.11
CA TYR A 524 -23.95 -9.04 1.77
C TYR A 524 -24.71 -10.16 1.05
N ASP A 525 -25.31 -9.82 -0.09
CA ASP A 525 -26.12 -10.72 -0.92
C ASP A 525 -25.78 -10.63 -2.41
N VAL A 526 -24.67 -9.99 -2.77
CA VAL A 526 -24.23 -9.80 -4.16
C VAL A 526 -23.49 -11.04 -4.65
N GLU A 527 -23.91 -11.55 -5.81
CA GLU A 527 -23.25 -12.66 -6.49
C GLU A 527 -22.42 -12.14 -7.67
N LEU A 528 -21.10 -12.04 -7.52
CA LEU A 528 -20.20 -11.56 -8.58
C LEU A 528 -19.96 -12.59 -9.70
N GLY A 529 -20.49 -13.82 -9.57
CA GLY A 529 -20.23 -14.94 -10.49
C GLY A 529 -18.78 -15.44 -10.45
N ASP A 530 -18.43 -16.39 -11.30
CA ASP A 530 -17.08 -16.97 -11.35
C ASP A 530 -16.04 -15.96 -11.89
N TYR A 531 -14.92 -15.85 -11.17
CA TYR A 531 -13.79 -15.06 -11.65
C TYR A 531 -13.15 -15.72 -12.87
N SER A 532 -12.89 -14.92 -13.89
CA SER A 532 -12.16 -15.33 -15.09
C SER A 532 -11.23 -14.22 -15.55
N GLU A 533 -10.17 -14.61 -16.26
CA GLU A 533 -9.38 -13.70 -17.08
C GLU A 533 -9.58 -14.05 -18.55
N ALA A 534 -9.94 -13.06 -19.37
CA ALA A 534 -9.95 -13.22 -20.81
C ALA A 534 -8.51 -13.41 -21.33
N PRO A 535 -8.32 -14.08 -22.49
CA PRO A 535 -7.08 -14.00 -23.21
C PRO A 535 -6.84 -12.57 -23.71
N TRP A 536 -5.58 -12.23 -23.94
CA TRP A 536 -5.20 -10.96 -24.56
C TRP A 536 -5.87 -10.77 -25.94
N TYR A 537 -6.36 -9.56 -26.20
CA TYR A 537 -7.05 -9.21 -27.43
C TYR A 537 -6.59 -7.87 -28.03
N PRO A 538 -6.32 -7.80 -29.34
CA PRO A 538 -6.17 -8.95 -30.24
C PRO A 538 -4.93 -9.78 -29.87
N GLN A 539 -4.96 -11.09 -30.12
CA GLN A 539 -3.82 -11.98 -29.80
C GLN A 539 -2.52 -11.52 -30.48
N ASN A 540 -2.62 -11.04 -31.73
CA ASN A 540 -1.51 -10.53 -32.55
C ASN A 540 -1.31 -9.00 -32.43
N GLY A 541 -1.68 -8.38 -31.29
CA GLY A 541 -1.60 -6.93 -31.09
C GLY A 541 -0.19 -6.32 -31.23
N TYR A 542 0.86 -7.14 -31.25
CA TYR A 542 2.26 -6.75 -31.47
C TYR A 542 2.64 -6.45 -32.92
N ALA A 543 1.72 -6.61 -33.87
CA ALA A 543 1.95 -6.27 -35.27
C ALA A 543 1.60 -4.81 -35.60
N THR A 544 1.11 -4.05 -34.63
CA THR A 544 0.68 -2.66 -34.81
C THR A 544 1.88 -1.72 -34.84
N LYS A 545 2.12 -1.03 -35.96
CA LYS A 545 3.21 -0.07 -36.09
C LYS A 545 2.73 1.29 -36.61
N PHE A 546 2.83 2.32 -35.78
CA PHE A 546 2.55 3.70 -36.19
C PHE A 546 3.36 4.70 -35.36
N THR A 547 3.62 5.88 -35.92
CA THR A 547 4.29 6.98 -35.24
C THR A 547 3.28 8.00 -34.72
N VAL A 548 3.62 8.68 -33.63
CA VAL A 548 2.76 9.70 -33.01
C VAL A 548 3.45 11.06 -33.10
N ALA A 549 2.80 11.98 -33.82
CA ALA A 549 3.28 13.35 -33.95
C ALA A 549 3.19 14.09 -32.61
N PRO A 550 4.13 15.00 -32.30
CA PRO A 550 4.05 15.89 -31.14
C PRO A 550 2.76 16.73 -31.12
N GLY A 551 2.11 16.81 -29.95
CA GLY A 551 0.92 17.64 -29.72
C GLY A 551 -0.16 16.97 -28.86
N ALA A 552 -1.16 17.75 -28.44
CA ALA A 552 -2.24 17.33 -27.55
C ALA A 552 -3.28 16.41 -28.22
N ASN A 553 -3.36 16.45 -29.56
CA ASN A 553 -4.29 15.63 -30.33
C ASN A 553 -3.92 14.13 -30.28
N GLY A 554 -2.63 13.82 -30.26
CA GLY A 554 -2.10 12.46 -30.28
C GLY A 554 -2.57 11.63 -31.48
N TYR A 555 -2.48 10.30 -31.35
CA TYR A 555 -2.99 9.33 -32.32
C TYR A 555 -4.05 8.44 -31.67
N LYS A 556 -5.23 8.36 -32.30
CA LYS A 556 -6.32 7.49 -31.86
C LYS A 556 -6.29 6.17 -32.64
N TYR A 557 -6.15 5.06 -31.93
CA TYR A 557 -6.14 3.72 -32.49
C TYR A 557 -7.28 2.91 -31.88
N SER A 558 -8.27 2.56 -32.70
CA SER A 558 -9.35 1.67 -32.29
C SER A 558 -8.95 0.21 -32.52
N LEU A 559 -9.07 -0.60 -31.49
CA LEU A 559 -8.91 -2.05 -31.62
C LEU A 559 -10.01 -2.63 -32.51
N LYS A 560 -9.76 -3.83 -33.04
CA LYS A 560 -10.85 -4.67 -33.56
C LYS A 560 -11.92 -4.79 -32.46
N SER A 561 -13.20 -4.80 -32.83
CA SER A 561 -14.28 -4.98 -31.85
C SER A 561 -14.11 -6.31 -31.10
N ILE A 562 -14.24 -6.27 -29.78
CA ILE A 562 -14.27 -7.45 -28.93
C ILE A 562 -15.63 -8.13 -29.11
N PRO A 563 -15.67 -9.39 -29.55
CA PRO A 563 -16.93 -10.08 -29.81
C PRO A 563 -17.68 -10.34 -28.50
N LYS A 564 -19.02 -10.39 -28.57
CA LYS A 564 -19.89 -10.71 -27.43
C LYS A 564 -19.55 -12.05 -26.76
N THR A 565 -18.96 -13.00 -27.49
CA THR A 565 -18.51 -14.29 -26.95
C THR A 565 -17.32 -14.19 -26.01
N LEU A 566 -16.61 -13.06 -26.02
CA LEU A 566 -15.53 -12.73 -25.09
C LEU A 566 -15.95 -11.62 -24.10
N ASN A 567 -17.25 -11.29 -24.02
CA ASN A 567 -17.74 -10.27 -23.10
C ASN A 567 -17.45 -10.68 -21.66
N MET A 568 -17.16 -9.67 -20.85
CA MET A 568 -16.98 -9.79 -19.41
C MET A 568 -17.58 -8.55 -18.75
N ALA A 569 -18.26 -8.75 -17.62
CA ALA A 569 -18.46 -7.66 -16.67
C ALA A 569 -17.10 -7.35 -16.04
N ILE A 570 -16.62 -6.12 -16.24
CA ILE A 570 -15.24 -5.76 -15.95
C ILE A 570 -15.05 -5.55 -14.44
N GLU A 571 -14.07 -6.24 -13.87
CA GLU A 571 -13.51 -5.90 -12.57
C GLU A 571 -12.14 -5.22 -12.70
N SER A 572 -11.38 -5.54 -13.75
CA SER A 572 -10.16 -4.83 -14.10
C SER A 572 -9.86 -4.94 -15.59
N VAL A 573 -9.19 -3.91 -16.12
CA VAL A 573 -8.67 -3.89 -17.49
C VAL A 573 -7.17 -3.72 -17.43
N ARG A 574 -6.43 -4.56 -18.16
CA ARG A 574 -4.99 -4.40 -18.39
C ARG A 574 -4.74 -4.10 -19.84
N ALA A 575 -4.06 -2.99 -20.11
CA ALA A 575 -3.43 -2.73 -21.38
C ALA A 575 -2.01 -3.28 -21.37
N GLU A 576 -1.60 -3.91 -22.46
CA GLU A 576 -0.20 -4.23 -22.68
C GLU A 576 0.31 -3.41 -23.86
N VAL A 577 1.36 -2.63 -23.58
CA VAL A 577 1.88 -1.64 -24.52
C VAL A 577 3.34 -1.92 -24.86
N SER A 578 3.65 -1.85 -26.14
CA SER A 578 5.04 -1.82 -26.63
C SER A 578 5.26 -0.52 -27.38
N ILE A 579 6.12 0.35 -26.85
CA ILE A 579 6.36 1.69 -27.36
C ILE A 579 7.85 1.96 -27.38
N ASP A 580 8.37 2.31 -28.56
CA ASP A 580 9.70 2.86 -28.70
C ASP A 580 9.66 4.37 -28.56
N SER A 581 10.47 4.89 -27.65
CA SER A 581 10.78 6.30 -27.58
C SER A 581 12.14 6.51 -26.96
N ASP A 582 12.83 7.55 -27.39
CA ASP A 582 14.03 8.02 -26.73
C ASP A 582 13.74 8.85 -25.46
N PHE A 583 12.45 9.02 -25.11
CA PHE A 583 12.00 9.60 -23.83
C PHE A 583 10.53 9.20 -23.51
N ILE A 584 10.31 8.13 -22.73
CA ILE A 584 8.95 7.66 -22.40
C ILE A 584 8.18 8.66 -21.51
N GLY A 585 8.86 9.57 -20.82
CA GLY A 585 8.22 10.68 -20.11
C GLY A 585 7.39 11.62 -21.01
N ASP A 586 7.58 11.62 -22.34
CA ASP A 586 6.74 12.40 -23.26
C ASP A 586 5.47 11.63 -23.69
N VAL A 587 5.37 10.34 -23.36
CA VAL A 587 4.26 9.47 -23.75
C VAL A 587 3.12 9.57 -22.74
N GLY A 588 1.92 9.85 -23.24
CA GLY A 588 0.67 9.72 -22.48
C GLY A 588 -0.24 8.67 -23.12
N ILE A 589 -1.04 7.97 -22.32
CA ILE A 589 -1.96 6.94 -22.81
C ILE A 589 -3.32 7.13 -22.15
N GLU A 590 -4.34 7.35 -22.97
CA GLU A 590 -5.75 7.34 -22.60
C GLU A 590 -6.42 6.12 -23.22
N LEU A 591 -7.32 5.49 -22.46
CA LEU A 591 -8.15 4.38 -22.92
C LEU A 591 -9.62 4.81 -22.89
N THR A 592 -10.35 4.51 -23.97
CA THR A 592 -11.79 4.72 -24.07
C THR A 592 -12.51 3.38 -24.20
N SER A 593 -13.50 3.12 -23.34
CA SER A 593 -14.35 1.92 -23.38
C SER A 593 -15.43 2.01 -24.47
N PRO A 594 -16.05 0.87 -24.86
CA PRO A 594 -17.18 0.84 -25.79
C PRO A 594 -18.35 1.71 -25.34
N SER A 595 -18.54 1.86 -24.03
CA SER A 595 -19.58 2.67 -23.42
C SER A 595 -19.24 4.17 -23.38
N GLY A 596 -18.04 4.56 -23.82
CA GLY A 596 -17.60 5.94 -23.94
C GLY A 596 -16.84 6.50 -22.73
N THR A 597 -16.63 5.71 -21.67
CA THR A 597 -15.82 6.12 -20.51
C THR A 597 -14.37 6.27 -20.93
N LYS A 598 -13.72 7.34 -20.48
CA LYS A 598 -12.32 7.68 -20.77
C LYS A 598 -11.52 7.72 -19.49
N SER A 599 -10.30 7.20 -19.53
CA SER A 599 -9.35 7.26 -18.41
C SER A 599 -7.93 7.43 -18.93
N ILE A 600 -7.19 8.39 -18.38
CA ILE A 600 -5.74 8.46 -18.53
C ILE A 600 -5.12 7.30 -17.72
N ILE A 601 -4.53 6.34 -18.41
CA ILE A 601 -3.94 5.15 -17.78
C ILE A 601 -2.43 5.28 -17.55
N TRP A 602 -1.78 6.18 -18.29
CA TRP A 602 -0.36 6.51 -18.20
C TRP A 602 -0.16 8.01 -18.45
N ASN A 603 0.36 8.74 -17.46
CA ASN A 603 0.54 10.18 -17.54
C ASN A 603 1.85 10.55 -18.26
N ILE A 604 1.83 11.68 -18.99
CA ILE A 604 3.08 12.34 -19.41
C ILE A 604 3.84 12.83 -18.17
N GLY A 605 5.14 13.05 -18.31
CA GLY A 605 6.03 13.58 -17.28
C GLY A 605 6.60 12.56 -16.29
N ASN A 606 6.16 11.30 -16.35
CA ASN A 606 6.60 10.25 -15.43
C ASN A 606 8.12 9.95 -15.53
N ALA A 607 8.63 9.21 -14.56
CA ALA A 607 10.06 9.01 -14.34
C ALA A 607 10.76 8.08 -15.34
N PHE A 608 10.04 7.40 -16.25
CA PHE A 608 10.65 6.61 -17.32
C PHE A 608 11.23 7.53 -18.41
N SER A 609 12.08 8.47 -18.01
CA SER A 609 12.60 9.56 -18.82
C SER A 609 13.89 9.21 -19.56
N LYS A 610 14.60 8.14 -19.18
CA LYS A 610 15.88 7.75 -19.79
C LYS A 610 15.94 6.25 -20.09
N ASN A 611 16.19 5.92 -21.37
CA ASN A 611 16.54 4.58 -21.86
C ASN A 611 15.55 3.46 -21.50
N GLY A 612 14.39 3.46 -22.15
CA GLY A 612 13.56 2.26 -22.16
C GLY A 612 12.49 2.37 -23.21
N ASN A 613 12.48 1.45 -24.16
CA ASN A 613 11.23 1.14 -24.83
C ASN A 613 10.34 0.48 -23.78
N LEU A 614 9.04 0.78 -23.80
CA LEU A 614 8.09 -0.11 -23.12
C LEU A 614 8.04 -1.39 -23.95
N VAL A 615 8.30 -2.52 -23.30
CA VAL A 615 8.29 -3.83 -23.96
C VAL A 615 7.24 -4.68 -23.29
N ARG A 616 6.07 -4.78 -23.93
CA ARG A 616 4.93 -5.56 -23.42
C ARG A 616 4.59 -5.18 -21.98
N MET A 617 4.68 -3.90 -21.64
CA MET A 617 4.47 -3.41 -20.29
C MET A 617 2.97 -3.50 -19.96
N PRO A 618 2.57 -4.20 -18.89
CA PRO A 618 1.19 -4.17 -18.42
C PRO A 618 0.88 -2.84 -17.73
N ILE A 619 -0.31 -2.30 -17.96
CA ILE A 619 -0.85 -1.09 -17.34
C ILE A 619 -2.30 -1.40 -16.98
N GLN A 620 -2.61 -1.40 -15.69
CA GLN A 620 -3.94 -1.68 -15.16
C GLN A 620 -4.75 -0.40 -14.98
N SER A 621 -6.05 -0.49 -15.27
CA SER A 621 -7.04 0.53 -14.93
C SER A 621 -8.29 -0.07 -14.28
N ASN A 622 -8.70 0.51 -13.15
CA ASN A 622 -9.94 0.16 -12.44
C ASN A 622 -11.10 1.11 -12.80
N ALA A 623 -10.86 2.11 -13.65
CA ALA A 623 -11.86 3.13 -14.04
C ALA A 623 -13.10 2.53 -14.73
N PHE A 624 -12.97 1.34 -15.33
CA PHE A 624 -14.02 0.70 -16.13
C PHE A 624 -14.81 -0.36 -15.35
N TYR A 625 -14.66 -0.39 -14.03
CA TYR A 625 -15.34 -1.37 -13.17
C TYR A 625 -16.87 -1.39 -13.37
N GLY A 626 -17.42 -2.57 -13.58
CA GLY A 626 -18.84 -2.82 -13.81
C GLY A 626 -19.32 -2.62 -15.25
N GLU A 627 -18.49 -2.09 -16.16
CA GLU A 627 -18.86 -1.98 -17.58
C GLU A 627 -18.72 -3.32 -18.32
N ASP A 628 -19.37 -3.46 -19.47
CA ASP A 628 -19.18 -4.58 -20.40
C ASP A 628 -17.91 -4.41 -21.25
N SER A 629 -17.15 -5.49 -21.43
CA SER A 629 -15.93 -5.47 -22.25
C SER A 629 -16.16 -5.55 -23.77
N ALA A 630 -17.31 -6.05 -24.22
CA ALA A 630 -17.60 -6.23 -25.63
C ALA A 630 -17.76 -4.90 -26.38
N GLY A 631 -17.23 -4.84 -27.61
CA GLY A 631 -17.27 -3.65 -28.45
C GLY A 631 -15.90 -3.07 -28.77
N VAL A 632 -15.89 -1.82 -29.25
CA VAL A 632 -14.68 -1.16 -29.74
C VAL A 632 -14.02 -0.37 -28.60
N TRP A 633 -12.81 -0.78 -28.24
CA TRP A 633 -11.93 -0.02 -27.35
C TRP A 633 -10.98 0.86 -28.17
N THR A 634 -10.72 2.08 -27.68
CA THR A 634 -9.84 3.04 -28.37
C THR A 634 -8.72 3.49 -27.46
N PHE A 635 -7.48 3.32 -27.93
CA PHE A 635 -6.31 3.96 -27.34
C PHE A 635 -6.13 5.35 -27.95
N LYS A 636 -5.82 6.33 -27.12
CA LYS A 636 -5.26 7.61 -27.57
C LYS A 636 -3.85 7.72 -27.00
N ILE A 637 -2.86 7.69 -27.90
CA ILE A 637 -1.44 7.81 -27.56
C ILE A 637 -1.01 9.26 -27.79
N ILE A 638 -0.42 9.87 -26.77
CA ILE A 638 0.06 11.25 -26.79
C ILE A 638 1.58 11.25 -26.90
N ASN A 639 2.10 12.14 -27.74
CA ASN A 639 3.49 12.57 -27.69
C ASN A 639 3.49 14.04 -27.27
N SER A 640 3.86 14.34 -26.02
CA SER A 640 3.84 15.71 -25.50
C SER A 640 4.77 16.64 -26.27
N GLY A 641 5.85 16.10 -26.87
CA GLY A 641 6.87 16.85 -27.57
C GLY A 641 7.62 17.88 -26.72
N LEU A 642 7.53 17.79 -25.39
CA LEU A 642 8.17 18.74 -24.48
C LEU A 642 9.69 18.63 -24.47
N ASN A 643 10.22 17.45 -24.80
CA ASN A 643 11.65 17.21 -24.96
C ASN A 643 12.06 16.93 -26.43
N ALA A 644 11.10 16.90 -27.36
CA ALA A 644 11.24 16.63 -28.79
C ALA A 644 11.78 15.22 -29.12
N LYS A 645 10.92 14.20 -28.99
CA LYS A 645 11.27 12.78 -28.98
C LYS A 645 10.33 11.96 -29.86
N ASN A 646 10.87 10.95 -30.55
CA ASN A 646 10.09 10.13 -31.47
C ASN A 646 9.28 9.12 -30.66
N VAL A 647 8.00 8.95 -30.98
CA VAL A 647 7.14 7.94 -30.36
C VAL A 647 6.65 6.99 -31.45
N THR A 648 7.05 5.73 -31.37
CA THR A 648 6.62 4.66 -32.27
C THR A 648 5.94 3.57 -31.46
N VAL A 649 4.65 3.38 -31.68
CA VAL A 649 3.92 2.26 -31.09
C VAL A 649 4.23 1.00 -31.89
N LYS A 650 4.52 -0.09 -31.18
CA LYS A 650 4.83 -1.42 -31.72
C LYS A 650 3.83 -2.48 -31.32
N GLY A 651 3.01 -2.24 -30.29
CA GLY A 651 2.01 -3.21 -29.88
C GLY A 651 1.01 -2.64 -28.89
N LEU A 652 -0.25 -3.00 -29.09
CA LEU A 652 -1.37 -2.64 -28.22
C LEU A 652 -2.32 -3.83 -28.14
N ARG A 653 -2.65 -4.25 -26.92
CA ARG A 653 -3.69 -5.25 -26.65
C ARG A 653 -4.26 -5.05 -25.25
N LEU A 654 -5.45 -5.60 -25.02
CA LEU A 654 -6.16 -5.54 -23.75
C LEU A 654 -6.38 -6.93 -23.19
N GLN A 655 -6.45 -7.03 -21.87
CA GLN A 655 -6.93 -8.18 -21.14
C GLN A 655 -7.96 -7.72 -20.12
N PHE A 656 -9.00 -8.51 -19.93
CA PHE A 656 -10.08 -8.21 -18.99
C PHE A 656 -10.12 -9.29 -17.93
N SER A 657 -10.39 -8.89 -16.70
CA SER A 657 -10.75 -9.80 -15.61
C SER A 657 -12.07 -9.38 -14.99
N GLY A 658 -12.80 -10.34 -14.44
CA GLY A 658 -14.15 -10.18 -13.92
C GLY A 658 -14.98 -11.44 -14.17
N SER A 659 -16.28 -11.29 -14.43
CA SER A 659 -17.19 -12.41 -14.64
C SER A 659 -17.71 -12.51 -16.08
N LYS A 660 -17.87 -13.74 -16.58
CA LYS A 660 -18.34 -14.01 -17.96
C LYS A 660 -19.85 -13.83 -18.15
N ASN A 661 -20.61 -13.97 -17.07
CA ASN A 661 -22.04 -13.71 -17.04
C ASN A 661 -22.21 -12.39 -16.27
N PRO A 662 -22.59 -11.28 -16.93
CA PRO A 662 -22.84 -10.03 -16.24
C PRO A 662 -24.01 -10.16 -15.24
N LEU A 663 -23.97 -9.33 -14.20
CA LEU A 663 -25.05 -9.10 -13.22
C LEU A 663 -26.38 -8.72 -13.90
#